data_AF-A0A818VXD1-F1
#
_entry.id   AF-A0A818VXD1-F1
#
_cell.length_a   1.000
_cell.length_b   1.000
_cell.length_c   1.000
_cell.angle_alpha   90.00
_cell.angle_beta   90.00
_cell.angle_gamma   90.00
#
_symmetry.space_group_name_H-M   'P 1'
#
loop_
_entity.id
_entity.type
_entity.pdbx_description
1 polymer ?
#
loop_
_entity_poly.entity_id
_entity_poly.type
_entity_poly.pdbx_seq_one_letter_code
_entity_poly.pdbx_strand_id
1 'polypeptide(L)'
;MQQIEQIQVRGVIVTLIRSTNRSIFLTINMIHSIIQFYPTNNGSRYPFIIFHDENFTLVMRQQILLCVLKNDKTINISFELINFQTTVQPSDKSRLEKPIGYRLMCRFWIYDVFYHPAIRRGNYEYLMRMDDDSYFMDTVEKDIFLYMNNRKLDYIYRSSYSEPTTPMQPILRRFLKNTILSRSCIYNNFFVIRLKWYYESKRVKSFVHELIEDDLILREYIGDGCVHSAMLEIDNQVKVEYVTYIPYGHNFHLMPLGQLQWQFHAVNALRDEMNKSCRQLIVLKVQSFVHELIQDDLILREYIDDGCVHSAMFEINNQAKFYPTNNNYLYPLIIFHDENFTISMRRQILSCVLNTKKKIKISFELVKFRTKIKIDPGSRSNKPIAYRLMCRFWTYDVFYHPAIIRGKYDYLIRMDDDSYFMDKFETDIFLYMDNQKLDYIYRSIYYEPYSSMDPILKRFLKRNILQLGCIYNNFFVIRLKWYYESKRVQDFVHELIQDNFMLREYIGDGCIHSAMLEVDNQVRFHFRSLSISTTQLDIFLNSTLCGRLIRYPNIILTENELIQLNEEASSFFSYSNDCKLFQRPIKISSDELTYPLAFTILIHTNLEQFDFLLRTIYRRYNHYCIHVDLKSSLTLYQAIENRINCVSNIYLLEKRINVTWGDFSVLEAEHLCQKELLKKSLIWKYYFNLANTDLPLKTNFELVQILKLYNNQNDITSLLYHSYLRQRKILFNRTLPPTISLPFYKGEFHVLLSRSTVEYIHKNSRVKDLYNFLNGTSVPDEHFYSIINRWKETPGFYPYDHDLSQITFMTRYKIWNDRPEVRLCHGGFVRGICVFNYQDLWHLATSPHFFANKFFLQHDRLTPYCMAQYLDIRTNMIQGKKDFSMIETDFYKQLNNVRFGK
;
A
#
# COMPACT_ATOMS: atom_id res chain seq x y z
N MET A 1 -16.82 -18.90 -56.28
CA MET A 1 -16.16 -19.01 -54.97
C MET A 1 -14.70 -19.38 -55.20
N GLN A 2 -13.83 -18.39 -55.37
CA GLN A 2 -12.39 -18.62 -55.35
C GLN A 2 -11.99 -18.89 -53.90
N GLN A 3 -11.32 -20.02 -53.66
CA GLN A 3 -10.64 -20.30 -52.40
C GLN A 3 -9.60 -19.19 -52.18
N ILE A 4 -9.85 -18.34 -51.19
CA ILE A 4 -8.82 -17.43 -50.68
C ILE A 4 -7.83 -18.32 -49.93
N GLU A 5 -6.66 -18.57 -50.52
CA GLU A 5 -5.51 -19.12 -49.79
C GLU A 5 -5.24 -18.21 -48.58
N GLN A 6 -5.49 -18.72 -47.37
CA GLN A 6 -5.29 -17.97 -46.14
C GLN A 6 -3.79 -17.80 -45.87
N ILE A 7 -3.30 -16.56 -45.84
CA ILE A 7 -1.90 -16.23 -45.56
C ILE A 7 -1.56 -16.60 -44.11
N GLN A 8 -0.73 -17.63 -43.90
CA GLN A 8 -0.23 -18.02 -42.59
C GLN A 8 1.08 -17.29 -42.25
N VAL A 9 1.01 -16.25 -41.41
CA VAL A 9 2.20 -15.53 -40.91
C VAL A 9 2.88 -16.32 -39.79
N ARG A 10 4.21 -16.44 -39.84
CA ARG A 10 5.01 -17.17 -38.83
C ARG A 10 5.57 -16.23 -37.77
N GLY A 11 4.79 -15.98 -36.72
CA GLY A 11 5.22 -15.20 -35.55
C GLY A 11 5.67 -16.07 -34.38
N VAL A 12 6.48 -15.51 -33.48
CA VAL A 12 6.81 -16.09 -32.16
C VAL A 12 6.73 -15.03 -31.07
N ILE A 13 6.24 -15.40 -29.90
CA ILE A 13 6.20 -14.54 -28.71
C ILE A 13 7.32 -14.99 -27.78
N VAL A 14 8.10 -14.07 -27.25
CA VAL A 14 9.27 -14.39 -26.43
C VAL A 14 9.29 -13.60 -25.14
N THR A 15 9.79 -14.21 -24.07
CA THR A 15 9.98 -13.57 -22.77
C THR A 15 11.25 -14.07 -22.10
N LEU A 16 11.81 -13.27 -21.21
CA LEU A 16 12.99 -13.60 -20.41
C LEU A 16 12.57 -13.60 -18.94
N ILE A 17 12.77 -14.72 -18.25
CA ILE A 17 12.28 -14.94 -16.89
C ILE A 17 13.41 -15.05 -15.87
N ARG A 18 13.18 -14.51 -14.66
CA ARG A 18 14.05 -14.74 -13.50
C ARG A 18 13.58 -15.98 -12.73
N SER A 19 14.52 -16.70 -12.12
CA SER A 19 14.27 -17.90 -11.33
C SER A 19 13.69 -17.59 -9.94
N THR A 20 12.51 -16.99 -9.91
CA THR A 20 11.75 -16.66 -8.69
C THR A 20 10.27 -17.03 -8.83
N ASN A 21 9.62 -17.38 -7.72
CA ASN A 21 8.18 -17.68 -7.70
C ASN A 21 7.33 -16.49 -8.16
N ARG A 22 7.78 -15.26 -7.89
CA ARG A 22 7.10 -14.05 -8.35
C ARG A 22 7.14 -13.94 -9.88
N SER A 23 8.29 -14.15 -10.51
CA SER A 23 8.44 -14.10 -11.98
C SER A 23 7.67 -15.20 -12.70
N ILE A 24 7.56 -16.40 -12.11
CA ILE A 24 6.70 -17.48 -12.62
C ILE A 24 5.25 -17.02 -12.68
N PHE A 25 4.75 -16.47 -11.57
CA PHE A 25 3.38 -16.01 -11.47
C PHE A 25 3.09 -14.87 -12.46
N LEU A 26 4.01 -13.92 -12.58
CA LEU A 26 3.90 -12.82 -13.54
C LEU A 26 3.88 -13.33 -14.98
N THR A 27 4.78 -14.25 -15.33
CA THR A 27 4.85 -14.87 -16.68
C THR A 27 3.56 -15.60 -17.03
N ILE A 28 2.95 -16.30 -16.07
CA ILE A 28 1.68 -16.99 -16.29
C ILE A 28 0.56 -15.99 -16.57
N ASN A 29 0.52 -14.88 -15.83
CA ASN A 29 -0.46 -13.82 -16.10
C ASN A 29 -0.23 -13.18 -17.46
N MET A 30 1.01 -12.86 -17.82
CA MET A 30 1.36 -12.34 -19.13
C MET A 30 0.79 -13.25 -20.23
N ILE A 31 1.05 -14.56 -20.15
CA ILE A 31 0.55 -15.53 -21.12
C ILE A 31 -0.99 -15.57 -21.10
N HIS A 32 -1.64 -15.64 -19.94
CA HIS A 32 -3.10 -15.63 -19.84
C HIS A 32 -3.73 -14.38 -20.45
N SER A 33 -3.12 -13.21 -20.27
CA SER A 33 -3.61 -11.97 -20.89
C SER A 33 -3.54 -12.05 -22.42
N ILE A 34 -2.49 -12.67 -22.98
CA ILE A 34 -2.37 -12.89 -24.42
C ILE A 34 -3.44 -13.88 -24.90
N ILE A 35 -3.70 -14.95 -24.15
CA ILE A 35 -4.75 -15.91 -24.49
C ILE A 35 -6.11 -15.23 -24.53
N GLN A 36 -6.40 -14.44 -23.51
CA GLN A 36 -7.71 -13.82 -23.35
C GLN A 36 -7.94 -12.72 -24.38
N PHE A 37 -6.92 -11.91 -24.65
CA PHE A 37 -7.11 -10.64 -25.35
C PHE A 37 -6.46 -10.56 -26.73
N TYR A 38 -5.51 -11.44 -27.07
CA TYR A 38 -4.88 -11.44 -28.39
C TYR A 38 -5.67 -12.33 -29.36
N PRO A 39 -5.92 -11.90 -30.61
CA PRO A 39 -6.68 -12.68 -31.57
C PRO A 39 -5.93 -13.95 -32.01
N THR A 40 -6.68 -15.02 -32.27
CA THR A 40 -6.14 -16.26 -32.87
C THR A 40 -5.93 -16.10 -34.37
N ASN A 41 -4.86 -16.66 -34.92
CA ASN A 41 -4.63 -16.70 -36.36
C ASN A 41 -5.20 -18.02 -36.93
N ASN A 42 -6.29 -17.94 -37.70
CA ASN A 42 -6.97 -19.12 -38.28
C ASN A 42 -7.25 -20.24 -37.25
N GLY A 43 -7.62 -19.87 -36.03
CA GLY A 43 -7.89 -20.80 -34.94
C GLY A 43 -6.65 -21.38 -34.24
N SER A 44 -5.44 -20.97 -34.62
CA SER A 44 -4.18 -21.36 -33.98
C SER A 44 -3.50 -20.19 -33.25
N ARG A 45 -2.79 -20.50 -32.17
CA ARG A 45 -2.03 -19.54 -31.35
C ARG A 45 -0.57 -19.50 -31.79
N TYR A 46 0.07 -18.35 -31.61
CA TYR A 46 1.51 -18.22 -31.83
C TYR A 46 2.31 -18.93 -30.72
N PRO A 47 3.46 -19.55 -31.04
CA PRO A 47 4.31 -20.20 -30.05
C PRO A 47 4.97 -19.19 -29.12
N PHE A 48 5.25 -19.63 -27.90
CA PHE A 48 6.00 -18.93 -26.87
C PHE A 48 7.38 -19.55 -26.69
N ILE A 49 8.39 -18.71 -26.51
CA ILE A 49 9.72 -19.13 -26.07
C ILE A 49 10.07 -18.38 -24.79
N ILE A 50 10.32 -19.12 -23.72
CA ILE A 50 10.66 -18.60 -22.40
C ILE A 50 12.15 -18.83 -22.18
N PHE A 51 12.93 -17.75 -22.22
CA PHE A 51 14.36 -17.77 -21.94
C PHE A 51 14.61 -17.70 -20.43
N HIS A 52 15.51 -18.52 -19.91
CA HIS A 52 15.77 -18.62 -18.48
C HIS A 52 17.22 -18.95 -18.14
N ASP A 53 17.68 -18.63 -16.93
CA ASP A 53 19.01 -19.00 -16.45
C ASP A 53 19.09 -20.45 -15.93
N GLU A 54 20.28 -20.89 -15.53
CA GLU A 54 20.54 -22.24 -15.02
C GLU A 54 19.77 -22.57 -13.73
N ASN A 55 19.35 -21.56 -12.97
CA ASN A 55 18.59 -21.74 -11.73
C ASN A 55 17.10 -22.05 -12.01
N PHE A 56 16.66 -21.97 -13.26
CA PHE A 56 15.27 -22.23 -13.63
C PHE A 56 15.01 -23.72 -13.78
N THR A 57 14.55 -24.29 -12.66
CA THR A 57 14.37 -25.73 -12.51
C THR A 57 13.26 -26.28 -13.40
N LEU A 58 13.30 -27.60 -13.64
CA LEU A 58 12.27 -28.31 -14.38
C LEU A 58 10.87 -28.15 -13.74
N VAL A 59 10.81 -28.05 -12.41
CA VAL A 59 9.57 -27.80 -11.67
C VAL A 59 8.96 -26.45 -12.06
N MET A 60 9.79 -25.41 -12.18
CA MET A 60 9.33 -24.07 -12.55
C MET A 60 8.80 -24.02 -13.99
N ARG A 61 9.44 -24.76 -14.92
CA ARG A 61 8.95 -24.92 -16.30
C ARG A 61 7.58 -25.60 -16.33
N GLN A 62 7.44 -26.68 -15.57
CA GLN A 62 6.20 -27.44 -15.48
C GLN A 62 5.06 -26.62 -14.88
N GLN A 63 5.33 -25.78 -13.88
CA GLN A 63 4.35 -24.86 -13.30
C GLN A 63 3.74 -23.93 -14.35
N ILE A 64 4.57 -23.36 -15.24
CA ILE A 64 4.08 -22.49 -16.31
C ILE A 64 3.26 -23.30 -17.33
N LEU A 65 3.80 -24.42 -17.82
CA LEU A 65 3.12 -25.28 -18.79
C LEU A 65 1.76 -25.74 -18.28
N LEU A 66 1.65 -26.04 -16.99
CA LEU A 66 0.42 -26.46 -16.35
C LEU A 66 -0.66 -25.42 -16.32
N CYS A 67 -0.28 -24.23 -15.85
CA CYS A 67 -1.23 -23.16 -15.66
C CYS A 67 -1.77 -22.70 -17.01
N VAL A 68 -0.89 -22.67 -18.02
CA VAL A 68 -1.22 -22.21 -19.36
C VAL A 68 -1.93 -23.28 -20.21
N LEU A 69 -1.33 -24.47 -20.38
CA LEU A 69 -1.81 -25.47 -21.34
C LEU A 69 -3.07 -26.20 -20.87
N LYS A 70 -3.45 -26.09 -19.59
CA LYS A 70 -4.74 -26.59 -19.10
C LYS A 70 -5.91 -25.76 -19.63
N ASN A 71 -5.70 -24.45 -19.81
CA ASN A 71 -6.73 -23.52 -20.27
C ASN A 71 -6.82 -23.44 -21.80
N ASP A 72 -5.70 -23.64 -22.50
CA ASP A 72 -5.66 -23.67 -23.96
C ASP A 72 -4.53 -24.61 -24.45
N LYS A 73 -4.91 -25.81 -24.93
CA LYS A 73 -3.97 -26.83 -25.43
C LYS A 73 -3.37 -26.48 -26.80
N THR A 74 -3.83 -25.41 -27.45
CA THR A 74 -3.37 -25.01 -28.78
C THR A 74 -2.08 -24.18 -28.74
N ILE A 75 -1.62 -23.84 -27.54
CA ILE A 75 -0.42 -23.02 -27.33
C ILE A 75 0.81 -23.91 -27.25
N ASN A 76 1.86 -23.52 -27.97
CA ASN A 76 3.16 -24.16 -27.89
C ASN A 76 4.10 -23.30 -27.04
N ILE A 77 4.77 -23.86 -26.03
CA ILE A 77 5.72 -23.15 -25.17
C ILE A 77 7.02 -23.94 -25.13
N SER A 78 8.15 -23.32 -25.47
CA SER A 78 9.49 -23.88 -25.26
C SER A 78 10.25 -23.10 -24.19
N PHE A 79 11.18 -23.79 -23.52
CA PHE A 79 12.05 -23.21 -22.49
C PHE A 79 13.49 -23.32 -22.96
N GLU A 80 14.18 -22.19 -23.01
CA GLU A 80 15.52 -22.11 -23.60
C GLU A 80 16.49 -21.56 -22.57
N LEU A 81 17.55 -22.33 -22.31
CA LEU A 81 18.60 -21.95 -21.38
C LEU A 81 19.49 -20.88 -22.00
N ILE A 82 19.74 -19.82 -21.23
CA ILE A 82 20.68 -18.75 -21.58
C ILE A 82 21.87 -18.77 -20.63
N ASN A 83 23.06 -18.52 -21.17
CA ASN A 83 24.27 -18.36 -20.36
C ASN A 83 24.47 -16.87 -20.02
N PHE A 84 24.20 -16.50 -18.77
CA PHE A 84 24.40 -15.15 -18.23
C PHE A 84 25.67 -15.05 -17.36
N GLN A 85 26.77 -15.65 -17.81
CA GLN A 85 28.08 -15.49 -17.20
C GLN A 85 28.92 -14.48 -18.00
N THR A 86 29.65 -13.62 -17.29
CA THR A 86 30.61 -12.71 -17.91
C THR A 86 31.77 -12.42 -16.96
N THR A 87 32.96 -12.28 -17.52
CA THR A 87 34.15 -11.81 -16.80
C THR A 87 34.31 -10.29 -16.90
N VAL A 88 33.52 -9.63 -17.76
CA VAL A 88 33.59 -8.20 -18.04
C VAL A 88 33.07 -7.41 -16.84
N GLN A 89 33.90 -6.51 -16.35
CA GLN A 89 33.56 -5.64 -15.23
C GLN A 89 33.07 -4.27 -15.73
N PRO A 90 32.01 -3.69 -15.11
CA PRO A 90 31.59 -2.33 -15.42
C PRO A 90 32.69 -1.31 -15.11
N SER A 91 32.75 -0.25 -15.92
CA SER A 91 33.63 0.90 -15.69
C SER A 91 33.30 1.57 -14.36
N ASP A 92 34.30 2.18 -13.71
CA ASP A 92 34.11 2.80 -12.39
C ASP A 92 33.01 3.88 -12.38
N LYS A 93 32.80 4.56 -13.52
CA LYS A 93 31.74 5.56 -13.69
C LYS A 93 30.34 4.93 -13.78
N SER A 94 30.21 3.77 -14.41
CA SER A 94 28.90 3.14 -14.65
C SER A 94 28.48 2.15 -13.55
N ARG A 95 29.40 1.71 -12.67
CA ARG A 95 29.10 0.76 -11.55
C ARG A 95 27.92 1.16 -10.66
N LEU A 96 27.58 2.44 -10.62
CA LEU A 96 26.51 2.99 -9.78
C LEU A 96 25.12 3.02 -10.45
N GLU A 97 25.01 2.77 -11.76
CA GLU A 97 23.75 2.96 -12.50
C GLU A 97 22.86 1.70 -12.55
N LYS A 98 23.42 0.57 -13.00
CA LYS A 98 22.69 -0.71 -13.16
C LYS A 98 23.61 -1.91 -12.92
N PRO A 99 23.13 -2.97 -12.21
CA PRO A 99 23.91 -4.17 -11.91
C PRO A 99 24.22 -4.97 -13.18
N ILE A 100 25.29 -5.77 -13.16
CA ILE A 100 25.77 -6.55 -14.31
C ILE A 100 24.69 -7.47 -14.91
N GLY A 101 23.85 -8.09 -14.08
CA GLY A 101 22.73 -8.92 -14.55
C GLY A 101 21.71 -8.15 -15.39
N TYR A 102 21.47 -6.87 -15.08
CA TYR A 102 20.58 -6.02 -15.88
C TYR A 102 21.19 -5.69 -17.25
N ARG A 103 22.51 -5.51 -17.29
CA ARG A 103 23.24 -5.25 -18.55
C ARG A 103 23.30 -6.46 -19.46
N LEU A 104 23.47 -7.65 -18.88
CA LEU A 104 23.36 -8.92 -19.59
C LEU A 104 21.97 -9.11 -20.19
N MET A 105 20.92 -8.72 -19.47
CA MET A 105 19.55 -8.70 -20.00
C MET A 105 19.40 -7.73 -21.19
N CYS A 106 19.94 -6.51 -21.11
CA CYS A 106 19.91 -5.58 -22.24
C CYS A 106 20.67 -6.15 -23.45
N ARG A 107 21.88 -6.69 -23.25
CA ARG A 107 22.67 -7.36 -24.30
C ARG A 107 21.89 -8.50 -24.96
N PHE A 108 21.18 -9.29 -24.15
CA PHE A 108 20.36 -10.38 -24.63
C PHE A 108 19.27 -9.90 -25.60
N TRP A 109 18.54 -8.84 -25.25
CA TRP A 109 17.47 -8.30 -26.10
C TRP A 109 17.96 -7.57 -27.34
N ILE A 110 19.19 -7.04 -27.30
CA ILE A 110 19.84 -6.37 -28.44
C ILE A 110 20.38 -7.39 -29.45
N TYR A 111 20.99 -8.48 -28.98
CA TYR A 111 21.78 -9.37 -29.82
C TYR A 111 21.49 -10.85 -29.60
N ASP A 112 21.68 -11.37 -28.38
CA ASP A 112 21.74 -12.82 -28.16
C ASP A 112 20.42 -13.52 -28.54
N VAL A 113 19.27 -12.89 -28.30
CA VAL A 113 17.95 -13.45 -28.65
C VAL A 113 17.82 -13.76 -30.14
N PHE A 114 18.33 -12.88 -31.02
CA PHE A 114 18.22 -13.02 -32.47
C PHE A 114 19.16 -14.09 -33.04
N TYR A 115 20.20 -14.44 -32.31
CA TYR A 115 21.13 -15.51 -32.70
C TYR A 115 20.89 -16.80 -31.93
N HIS A 116 19.97 -16.80 -30.97
CA HIS A 116 19.66 -17.98 -30.20
C HIS A 116 19.20 -19.13 -31.12
N PRO A 117 19.70 -20.37 -30.93
CA PRO A 117 19.36 -21.51 -31.77
C PRO A 117 17.85 -21.73 -31.92
N ALA A 118 17.06 -21.51 -30.87
CA ALA A 118 15.60 -21.62 -30.90
C ALA A 118 14.94 -20.66 -31.91
N ILE A 119 15.43 -19.42 -32.01
CA ILE A 119 14.92 -18.43 -32.98
C ILE A 119 15.38 -18.77 -34.40
N ARG A 120 16.66 -19.15 -34.56
CA ARG A 120 17.23 -19.49 -35.87
C ARG A 120 16.63 -20.75 -36.48
N ARG A 121 16.37 -21.78 -35.68
CA ARG A 121 15.79 -23.05 -36.13
C ARG A 121 14.28 -22.98 -36.31
N GLY A 122 13.59 -22.12 -35.57
CA GLY A 122 12.13 -21.99 -35.62
C GLY A 122 11.56 -21.39 -36.91
N ASN A 123 12.41 -20.88 -37.82
CA ASN A 123 12.02 -20.32 -39.11
C ASN A 123 10.88 -19.29 -39.01
N TYR A 124 10.94 -18.44 -37.98
CA TYR A 124 9.98 -17.37 -37.74
C TYR A 124 10.27 -16.15 -38.63
N GLU A 125 9.21 -15.45 -39.02
CA GLU A 125 9.30 -14.18 -39.76
C GLU A 125 9.29 -12.98 -38.82
N TYR A 126 8.51 -13.06 -37.74
CA TYR A 126 8.36 -12.00 -36.76
C TYR A 126 8.57 -12.52 -35.34
N LEU A 127 9.15 -11.69 -34.49
CA LEU A 127 9.34 -11.92 -33.06
C LEU A 127 8.65 -10.80 -32.28
N MET A 128 7.84 -11.17 -31.29
CA MET A 128 7.21 -10.25 -30.35
C MET A 128 7.79 -10.45 -28.95
N ARG A 129 8.42 -9.42 -28.39
CA ARG A 129 8.88 -9.44 -27.00
C ARG A 129 7.73 -9.07 -26.04
N MET A 130 7.66 -9.81 -24.95
CA MET A 130 6.86 -9.48 -23.75
C MET A 130 7.71 -9.70 -22.50
N ASP A 131 7.87 -8.69 -21.64
CA ASP A 131 8.52 -8.89 -20.33
C ASP A 131 7.62 -9.70 -19.37
N ASP A 132 8.21 -10.39 -18.38
CA ASP A 132 7.48 -11.33 -17.51
C ASP A 132 6.33 -10.69 -16.72
N ASP A 133 6.40 -9.38 -16.46
CA ASP A 133 5.38 -8.56 -15.80
C ASP A 133 4.54 -7.69 -16.75
N SER A 134 4.58 -7.99 -18.04
CA SER A 134 3.74 -7.37 -19.07
C SER A 134 2.37 -8.05 -19.17
N TYR A 135 1.34 -7.33 -19.61
CA TYR A 135 0.03 -7.92 -19.90
C TYR A 135 -0.81 -7.07 -20.84
N PHE A 136 -1.75 -7.70 -21.55
CA PHE A 136 -2.84 -6.99 -22.22
C PHE A 136 -4.01 -6.76 -21.26
N MET A 137 -4.63 -5.60 -21.38
CA MET A 137 -5.69 -5.13 -20.47
C MET A 137 -7.08 -5.19 -21.09
N ASP A 138 -7.13 -5.30 -22.41
CA ASP A 138 -8.34 -5.40 -23.20
C ASP A 138 -8.00 -6.10 -24.53
N THR A 139 -9.00 -6.43 -25.31
CA THR A 139 -8.88 -7.13 -26.60
C THR A 139 -8.03 -6.33 -27.58
N VAL A 140 -7.02 -6.97 -28.16
CA VAL A 140 -6.23 -6.40 -29.25
C VAL A 140 -7.05 -6.55 -30.54
N GLU A 141 -7.49 -5.43 -31.10
CA GLU A 141 -8.42 -5.42 -32.25
C GLU A 141 -7.90 -6.14 -33.50
N LYS A 142 -6.58 -6.24 -33.67
CA LYS A 142 -5.92 -6.77 -34.88
C LYS A 142 -4.78 -7.69 -34.51
N ASP A 143 -4.61 -8.78 -35.25
CA ASP A 143 -3.39 -9.59 -35.18
C ASP A 143 -2.21 -8.74 -35.71
N ILE A 144 -1.29 -8.40 -34.80
CA ILE A 144 -0.15 -7.53 -35.07
C ILE A 144 0.78 -8.15 -36.12
N PHE A 145 0.96 -9.47 -36.14
CA PHE A 145 1.82 -10.12 -37.13
C PHE A 145 1.21 -10.05 -38.52
N LEU A 146 -0.10 -10.31 -38.65
CA LEU A 146 -0.81 -10.16 -39.91
C LEU A 146 -0.85 -8.71 -40.38
N TYR A 147 -1.06 -7.78 -39.45
CA TYR A 147 -1.03 -6.35 -39.69
C TYR A 147 0.33 -5.90 -40.25
N MET A 148 1.44 -6.31 -39.60
CA MET A 148 2.79 -6.03 -40.07
C MET A 148 3.06 -6.64 -41.45
N ASN A 149 2.65 -7.89 -41.68
CA ASN A 149 2.86 -8.56 -42.95
C ASN A 149 2.10 -7.90 -44.12
N ASN A 150 0.87 -7.45 -43.88
CA ASN A 150 0.05 -6.75 -44.87
C ASN A 150 0.61 -5.38 -45.22
N ARG A 151 1.13 -4.66 -44.22
CA ARG A 151 1.76 -3.34 -44.39
C ARG A 151 3.25 -3.40 -44.74
N LYS A 152 3.83 -4.60 -44.77
CA LYS A 152 5.27 -4.83 -44.97
C LYS A 152 6.13 -4.06 -43.96
N LEU A 153 5.72 -4.05 -42.69
CA LEU A 153 6.46 -3.39 -41.61
C LEU A 153 7.59 -4.27 -41.09
N ASP A 154 8.66 -3.62 -40.65
CA ASP A 154 9.85 -4.23 -40.06
C ASP A 154 9.85 -4.16 -38.55
N TYR A 155 9.28 -3.12 -37.98
CA TYR A 155 9.32 -2.88 -36.54
C TYR A 155 8.08 -2.14 -36.06
N ILE A 156 7.52 -2.56 -34.93
CA ILE A 156 6.45 -1.86 -34.23
C ILE A 156 6.84 -1.64 -32.77
N TYR A 157 6.56 -0.44 -32.27
CA TYR A 157 6.70 -0.08 -30.87
C TYR A 157 5.55 0.82 -30.40
N ARG A 158 5.40 0.92 -29.08
CA ARG A 158 4.25 1.58 -28.45
C ARG A 158 4.58 2.87 -27.71
N SER A 159 5.82 3.07 -27.29
CA SER A 159 6.21 4.24 -26.49
C SER A 159 7.69 4.57 -26.67
N SER A 160 8.08 5.77 -26.24
CA SER A 160 9.48 6.17 -26.18
C SER A 160 9.77 6.90 -24.88
N TYR A 161 11.03 6.91 -24.47
CA TYR A 161 11.53 7.54 -23.27
C TYR A 161 12.89 8.19 -23.53
N SER A 162 13.35 9.03 -22.62
CA SER A 162 14.65 9.68 -22.72
C SER A 162 15.65 8.95 -21.84
N GLU A 163 16.76 8.52 -22.42
CA GLU A 163 17.90 7.93 -21.73
C GLU A 163 19.19 8.42 -22.40
N PRO A 164 20.32 8.56 -21.66
CA PRO A 164 21.55 9.06 -22.22
C PRO A 164 22.11 8.11 -23.29
N THR A 165 22.35 8.63 -24.48
CA THR A 165 23.05 7.89 -25.55
C THR A 165 24.55 8.15 -25.57
N THR A 166 25.06 8.90 -24.59
CA THR A 166 26.46 9.34 -24.48
C THR A 166 27.46 8.18 -24.61
N PRO A 167 27.29 7.03 -23.93
CA PRO A 167 28.24 5.93 -24.06
C PRO A 167 28.33 5.37 -25.48
N MET A 168 27.22 5.36 -26.21
CA MET A 168 27.11 4.83 -27.57
C MET A 168 27.65 5.78 -28.65
N GLN A 169 27.88 7.06 -28.31
CA GLN A 169 28.30 8.11 -29.25
C GLN A 169 29.50 7.71 -30.12
N PRO A 170 30.62 7.15 -29.59
CA PRO A 170 31.81 6.86 -30.39
C PRO A 170 31.56 5.89 -31.54
N ILE A 171 30.72 4.88 -31.31
CA ILE A 171 30.28 3.91 -32.30
C ILE A 171 29.24 4.55 -33.23
N LEU A 172 28.26 5.27 -32.68
CA LEU A 172 27.17 5.88 -33.44
C LEU A 172 27.66 6.87 -34.52
N ARG A 173 28.76 7.61 -34.25
CA ARG A 173 29.37 8.55 -35.23
C ARG A 173 29.81 7.88 -36.53
N ARG A 174 30.07 6.57 -36.51
CA ARG A 174 30.51 5.79 -37.68
C ARG A 174 29.33 5.41 -38.58
N PHE A 175 28.11 5.39 -38.02
CA PHE A 175 26.91 4.95 -38.72
C PHE A 175 25.92 6.07 -39.02
N LEU A 176 25.91 7.16 -38.24
CA LEU A 176 25.02 8.30 -38.42
C LEU A 176 25.80 9.62 -38.53
N LYS A 177 25.31 10.53 -39.39
CA LYS A 177 25.86 11.89 -39.52
C LYS A 177 25.54 12.75 -38.29
N ASN A 178 24.37 12.55 -37.69
CA ASN A 178 23.97 13.17 -36.43
C ASN A 178 23.95 12.07 -35.36
N THR A 179 24.68 12.29 -34.27
CA THR A 179 24.81 11.32 -33.18
C THR A 179 23.74 11.51 -32.11
N ILE A 180 22.93 12.56 -32.23
CA ILE A 180 21.69 12.70 -31.50
C ILE A 180 20.63 11.96 -32.30
N LEU A 181 20.06 10.92 -31.69
CA LEU A 181 18.95 10.19 -32.30
C LEU A 181 17.79 11.15 -32.55
N SER A 182 17.27 11.13 -33.78
CA SER A 182 16.10 11.89 -34.20
C SER A 182 14.85 11.57 -33.35
N ARG A 183 14.81 10.38 -32.75
CA ARG A 183 13.76 9.90 -31.85
C ARG A 183 14.33 9.62 -30.46
N SER A 184 13.52 9.83 -29.42
CA SER A 184 13.77 9.30 -28.07
C SER A 184 14.03 7.78 -28.13
N CYS A 185 14.69 7.24 -27.09
CA CYS A 185 14.89 5.80 -26.97
C CYS A 185 13.54 5.09 -26.95
N ILE A 186 13.32 4.12 -27.81
CA ILE A 186 12.04 3.43 -27.85
C ILE A 186 11.90 2.59 -26.59
N TYR A 187 10.72 2.59 -26.00
CA TYR A 187 10.41 1.71 -24.89
C TYR A 187 10.14 0.31 -25.41
N ASN A 188 10.94 -0.65 -24.98
CA ASN A 188 11.06 -1.93 -25.66
C ASN A 188 10.73 -3.14 -24.77
N ASN A 189 10.06 -2.95 -23.63
CA ASN A 189 9.45 -4.06 -22.87
C ASN A 189 8.24 -4.67 -23.63
N PHE A 190 7.84 -4.02 -24.73
CA PHE A 190 6.99 -4.56 -25.79
C PHE A 190 7.46 -4.06 -27.16
N PHE A 191 7.85 -4.96 -28.05
CA PHE A 191 8.08 -4.66 -29.46
C PHE A 191 7.78 -5.87 -30.34
N VAL A 192 7.53 -5.61 -31.63
CA VAL A 192 7.45 -6.65 -32.66
C VAL A 192 8.43 -6.32 -33.78
N ILE A 193 9.29 -7.26 -34.15
CA ILE A 193 10.35 -7.10 -35.13
C ILE A 193 10.29 -8.17 -36.21
N ARG A 194 10.56 -7.80 -37.46
CA ARG A 194 10.76 -8.72 -38.58
C ARG A 194 12.20 -9.22 -38.57
N LEU A 195 12.37 -10.52 -38.33
CA LEU A 195 13.70 -11.14 -38.15
C LEU A 195 14.58 -11.01 -39.41
N LYS A 196 13.97 -11.12 -40.60
CA LYS A 196 14.66 -10.96 -41.88
C LYS A 196 15.36 -9.60 -42.00
N TRP A 197 14.71 -8.51 -41.57
CA TRP A 197 15.31 -7.17 -41.59
C TRP A 197 16.57 -7.11 -40.73
N TYR A 198 16.49 -7.59 -39.50
CA TYR A 198 17.63 -7.66 -38.58
C TYR A 198 18.81 -8.44 -39.18
N TYR A 199 18.54 -9.57 -39.86
CA TYR A 199 19.60 -10.41 -40.46
C TYR A 199 20.18 -9.87 -41.76
N GLU A 200 19.40 -9.15 -42.58
CA GLU A 200 19.83 -8.70 -43.90
C GLU A 200 20.47 -7.31 -43.87
N SER A 201 20.10 -6.46 -42.91
CA SER A 201 20.64 -5.11 -42.79
C SER A 201 22.12 -5.13 -42.40
N LYS A 202 23.00 -4.97 -43.39
CA LYS A 202 24.47 -4.98 -43.19
C LYS A 202 24.93 -3.88 -42.23
N ARG A 203 24.31 -2.69 -42.30
CA ARG A 203 24.66 -1.54 -41.44
C ARG A 203 24.26 -1.80 -39.99
N VAL A 204 23.03 -2.27 -39.76
CA VAL A 204 22.54 -2.62 -38.42
C VAL A 204 23.38 -3.71 -37.78
N LYS A 205 23.70 -4.78 -38.53
CA LYS A 205 24.57 -5.85 -38.01
C LYS A 205 25.96 -5.35 -37.65
N SER A 206 26.57 -4.52 -38.50
CA SER A 206 27.91 -3.98 -38.22
C SER A 206 27.91 -3.11 -36.97
N PHE A 207 26.87 -2.30 -36.78
CA PHE A 207 26.68 -1.49 -35.59
C PHE A 207 26.50 -2.32 -34.32
N VAL A 208 25.61 -3.32 -34.34
CA VAL A 208 25.39 -4.19 -33.18
C VAL A 208 26.64 -5.02 -32.90
N HIS A 209 27.35 -5.52 -33.91
CA HIS A 209 28.59 -6.28 -33.73
C HIS A 209 29.65 -5.43 -33.04
N GLU A 210 29.84 -4.18 -33.44
CA GLU A 210 30.80 -3.27 -32.82
C GLU A 210 30.45 -2.98 -31.35
N LEU A 211 29.16 -2.86 -31.01
CA LEU A 211 28.71 -2.71 -29.62
C LEU A 211 29.02 -3.93 -28.75
N ILE A 212 28.93 -5.13 -29.34
CA ILE A 212 29.16 -6.41 -28.65
C ILE A 212 30.65 -6.71 -28.53
N GLU A 213 31.45 -6.47 -29.59
CA GLU A 213 32.91 -6.67 -29.57
C GLU A 213 33.62 -5.76 -28.55
N ASP A 214 33.13 -4.53 -28.37
CA ASP A 214 33.68 -3.59 -27.39
C ASP A 214 33.11 -3.82 -25.97
N ASP A 215 32.26 -4.84 -25.79
CA ASP A 215 31.49 -5.13 -24.56
C ASP A 215 30.85 -3.85 -23.96
N LEU A 216 30.49 -2.89 -24.80
CA LEU A 216 30.21 -1.52 -24.38
C LEU A 216 28.97 -1.46 -23.49
N ILE A 217 27.98 -2.30 -23.80
CA ILE A 217 26.75 -2.46 -23.03
C ILE A 217 27.05 -2.96 -21.60
N LEU A 218 28.03 -3.86 -21.46
CA LEU A 218 28.43 -4.40 -20.15
C LEU A 218 29.30 -3.38 -19.39
N ARG A 219 30.17 -2.66 -20.08
CA ARG A 219 31.11 -1.71 -19.47
C ARG A 219 30.50 -0.37 -19.07
N GLU A 220 29.63 0.23 -19.89
CA GLU A 220 29.16 1.62 -19.69
C GLU A 220 27.65 1.78 -19.54
N TYR A 221 26.88 0.69 -19.56
CA TYR A 221 25.41 0.65 -19.55
C TYR A 221 24.79 1.43 -20.70
N ILE A 222 24.08 0.70 -21.55
CA ILE A 222 23.24 1.27 -22.59
C ILE A 222 21.94 0.48 -22.58
N GLY A 223 20.82 1.16 -22.39
CA GLY A 223 19.51 0.55 -22.50
C GLY A 223 19.27 0.00 -23.90
N ASP A 224 18.68 -1.19 -23.96
CA ASP A 224 18.29 -1.89 -25.18
C ASP A 224 17.29 -1.10 -26.04
N GLY A 225 16.45 -0.29 -25.40
CA GLY A 225 15.57 0.66 -26.09
C GLY A 225 16.32 1.70 -26.93
N CYS A 226 17.41 2.27 -26.40
CA CYS A 226 18.23 3.23 -27.12
C CYS A 226 18.99 2.59 -28.28
N VAL A 227 19.49 1.37 -28.10
CA VAL A 227 20.19 0.63 -29.16
C VAL A 227 19.23 0.30 -30.30
N HIS A 228 18.01 -0.16 -29.99
CA HIS A 228 17.01 -0.40 -31.03
C HIS A 228 16.62 0.90 -31.74
N SER A 229 16.46 2.04 -31.04
CA SER A 229 16.25 3.34 -31.71
C SER A 229 17.37 3.66 -32.70
N ALA A 230 18.63 3.43 -32.31
CA ALA A 230 19.76 3.63 -33.21
C ALA A 230 19.72 2.69 -34.42
N MET A 231 19.36 1.41 -34.24
CA MET A 231 19.21 0.46 -35.36
C MET A 231 18.17 0.96 -36.38
N LEU A 232 17.06 1.52 -35.92
CA LEU A 232 16.00 2.06 -36.78
C LEU A 232 16.41 3.34 -37.52
N GLU A 233 17.35 4.12 -36.99
CA GLU A 233 17.87 5.32 -37.67
C GLU A 233 19.02 5.00 -38.64
N ILE A 234 19.80 3.97 -38.34
CA ILE A 234 20.96 3.53 -39.14
C ILE A 234 20.53 2.93 -40.48
N ASP A 235 19.36 2.28 -40.51
CA ASP A 235 18.76 1.71 -41.71
C ASP A 235 17.64 2.60 -42.23
N ASN A 236 17.89 3.38 -43.28
CA ASN A 236 16.91 4.27 -43.86
C ASN A 236 15.79 3.55 -44.66
N GLN A 237 15.88 2.23 -44.84
CA GLN A 237 14.88 1.43 -45.54
C GLN A 237 13.90 0.74 -44.60
N VAL A 238 14.13 0.81 -43.28
CA VAL A 238 13.29 0.16 -42.29
C VAL A 238 11.90 0.80 -42.23
N LYS A 239 10.87 -0.03 -42.28
CA LYS A 239 9.47 0.38 -42.18
C LYS A 239 8.99 0.22 -40.75
N VAL A 240 8.81 1.35 -40.06
CA VAL A 240 8.47 1.37 -38.63
C VAL A 240 7.10 1.99 -38.43
N GLU A 241 6.31 1.42 -37.53
CA GLU A 241 5.05 2.03 -37.08
C GLU A 241 5.01 2.20 -35.55
N TYR A 242 4.52 3.37 -35.12
CA TYR A 242 4.20 3.67 -33.73
C TYR A 242 2.73 3.39 -33.49
N VAL A 243 2.40 2.53 -32.53
CA VAL A 243 1.02 2.08 -32.29
C VAL A 243 0.55 2.42 -30.87
N THR A 244 -0.50 3.22 -30.76
CA THR A 244 -1.09 3.62 -29.47
C THR A 244 -2.31 2.80 -29.08
N TYR A 245 -2.86 2.02 -30.01
CA TYR A 245 -4.13 1.30 -29.86
C TYR A 245 -3.99 -0.05 -29.16
N ILE A 246 -2.78 -0.54 -28.91
CA ILE A 246 -2.57 -1.82 -28.20
C ILE A 246 -2.79 -1.58 -26.70
N PRO A 247 -3.74 -2.27 -26.05
CA PRO A 247 -4.04 -2.11 -24.62
C PRO A 247 -3.03 -2.85 -23.74
N TYR A 248 -1.79 -2.34 -23.67
CA TYR A 248 -0.66 -2.96 -22.96
C TYR A 248 -0.34 -2.29 -21.60
N GLY A 249 0.02 -3.09 -20.60
CA GLY A 249 0.47 -2.66 -19.26
C GLY A 249 1.76 -3.37 -18.81
N HIS A 250 2.50 -2.75 -17.88
CA HIS A 250 3.80 -3.24 -17.36
C HIS A 250 4.10 -2.67 -15.96
N ASN A 251 4.56 -3.48 -14.99
CA ASN A 251 5.04 -3.05 -13.65
C ASN A 251 4.14 -2.06 -12.85
N PHE A 252 2.82 -2.29 -12.76
CA PHE A 252 1.85 -1.33 -12.16
C PHE A 252 1.70 0.00 -12.91
N HIS A 253 2.21 0.08 -14.14
CA HIS A 253 2.06 1.25 -15.00
C HIS A 253 1.01 0.98 -16.09
N LEU A 254 0.08 1.92 -16.22
CA LEU A 254 -0.87 1.97 -17.32
C LEU A 254 -0.38 3.02 -18.33
N MET A 255 -0.42 2.68 -19.61
CA MET A 255 -0.54 3.71 -20.65
C MET A 255 -1.95 3.59 -21.23
N PRO A 256 -2.88 4.50 -20.88
CA PRO A 256 -4.21 4.53 -21.47
C PRO A 256 -4.13 4.67 -22.99
N LEU A 257 -5.13 4.12 -23.69
CA LEU A 257 -5.31 4.28 -25.14
C LEU A 257 -5.11 5.76 -25.56
N GLY A 258 -4.17 6.00 -26.47
CA GLY A 258 -3.92 7.32 -27.05
C GLY A 258 -2.94 8.25 -26.30
N GLN A 259 -2.29 7.82 -25.22
CA GLN A 259 -1.29 8.66 -24.54
C GLN A 259 0.15 8.47 -25.08
N LEU A 260 0.88 9.59 -25.20
CA LEU A 260 2.28 9.65 -25.67
C LEU A 260 3.32 9.48 -24.54
N GLN A 261 2.91 9.51 -23.27
CA GLN A 261 3.79 9.50 -22.10
C GLN A 261 3.22 8.68 -20.93
N TRP A 262 4.12 8.28 -20.03
CA TRP A 262 3.87 7.45 -18.84
C TRP A 262 2.96 8.13 -17.81
N GLN A 263 1.98 7.39 -17.25
CA GLN A 263 1.20 7.82 -16.08
C GLN A 263 1.13 6.69 -15.03
N PHE A 264 1.32 7.06 -13.76
CA PHE A 264 1.21 6.12 -12.64
C PHE A 264 -0.27 5.88 -12.29
N HIS A 265 -0.72 4.62 -12.35
CA HIS A 265 -2.06 4.23 -11.94
C HIS A 265 -2.00 2.95 -11.10
N ALA A 266 -2.54 2.96 -9.88
CA ALA A 266 -2.65 1.75 -9.06
C ALA A 266 -3.75 0.83 -9.61
N VAL A 267 -3.38 -0.36 -10.11
CA VAL A 267 -4.31 -1.33 -10.68
C VAL A 267 -4.33 -2.60 -9.83
N ASN A 268 -5.07 -2.55 -8.72
CA ASN A 268 -5.25 -3.72 -7.86
C ASN A 268 -6.31 -4.69 -8.41
N ALA A 269 -7.30 -4.19 -9.16
CA ALA A 269 -8.48 -4.98 -9.54
C ALA A 269 -8.22 -6.12 -10.55
N LEU A 270 -7.37 -5.92 -11.57
CA LEU A 270 -7.05 -6.97 -12.58
C LEU A 270 -6.07 -8.02 -12.02
N ARG A 271 -5.15 -7.58 -11.14
CA ARG A 271 -4.20 -8.45 -10.44
C ARG A 271 -4.93 -9.48 -9.59
N ASP A 272 -6.05 -9.11 -8.97
CA ASP A 272 -6.82 -10.00 -8.08
C ASP A 272 -7.68 -11.04 -8.83
N GLU A 273 -8.15 -10.75 -10.04
CA GLU A 273 -8.87 -11.73 -10.86
C GLU A 273 -7.93 -12.74 -11.53
N MET A 274 -6.76 -12.32 -12.01
CA MET A 274 -5.77 -13.24 -12.63
C MET A 274 -5.04 -14.12 -11.60
N ASN A 275 -4.78 -13.57 -10.39
CA ASN A 275 -4.23 -14.29 -9.22
C ASN A 275 -4.99 -15.58 -8.86
N LYS A 276 -6.30 -15.63 -9.12
CA LYS A 276 -7.14 -16.79 -8.78
C LYS A 276 -6.88 -18.01 -9.68
N SER A 277 -6.52 -17.81 -10.94
CA SER A 277 -6.41 -18.90 -11.94
C SER A 277 -5.14 -19.75 -11.81
N CYS A 278 -4.02 -19.15 -11.39
CA CYS A 278 -2.72 -19.80 -11.28
C CYS A 278 -2.47 -20.43 -9.90
N ARG A 279 -3.00 -19.82 -8.83
CA ARG A 279 -2.95 -20.37 -7.46
C ARG A 279 -3.65 -21.73 -7.33
N GLN A 280 -4.66 -21.99 -8.15
CA GLN A 280 -5.37 -23.27 -8.23
C GLN A 280 -4.59 -24.37 -8.99
N LEU A 281 -3.47 -24.07 -9.66
CA LEU A 281 -2.84 -25.00 -10.62
C LEU A 281 -1.42 -25.45 -10.28
N ILE A 282 -0.68 -24.70 -9.46
CA ILE A 282 0.60 -25.17 -8.87
C ILE A 282 0.36 -26.41 -8.00
N VAL A 283 -0.87 -26.59 -7.50
CA VAL A 283 -1.26 -27.73 -6.66
C VAL A 283 -1.49 -29.03 -7.47
N LEU A 284 -1.61 -28.99 -8.81
CA LEU A 284 -2.12 -30.14 -9.59
C LEU A 284 -1.12 -30.99 -10.39
N LYS A 285 0.21 -30.75 -10.38
CA LYS A 285 1.13 -31.61 -11.18
C LYS A 285 2.53 -31.84 -10.68
N VAL A 286 2.91 -31.29 -9.53
CA VAL A 286 4.01 -31.93 -8.81
C VAL A 286 3.63 -33.40 -8.48
N GLN A 287 2.34 -33.70 -8.45
CA GLN A 287 1.71 -35.03 -8.45
C GLN A 287 2.10 -35.98 -9.61
N SER A 288 2.40 -35.48 -10.83
CA SER A 288 2.77 -36.35 -11.97
C SER A 288 4.27 -36.36 -12.27
N PHE A 289 5.01 -35.31 -11.92
CA PHE A 289 6.48 -35.31 -12.02
C PHE A 289 7.15 -36.15 -10.93
N VAL A 290 6.47 -36.31 -9.80
CA VAL A 290 6.81 -37.29 -8.77
C VAL A 290 6.74 -38.72 -9.32
N HIS A 291 5.89 -39.03 -10.30
CA HIS A 291 5.69 -40.40 -10.81
C HIS A 291 6.79 -40.92 -11.75
N GLU A 292 7.54 -40.05 -12.45
CA GLU A 292 8.69 -40.44 -13.29
C GLU A 292 10.01 -40.53 -12.50
N LEU A 293 10.13 -39.79 -11.40
CA LEU A 293 11.26 -39.88 -10.46
C LEU A 293 11.17 -41.11 -9.52
N ILE A 294 10.00 -41.74 -9.44
CA ILE A 294 9.70 -42.91 -8.59
C ILE A 294 10.29 -44.22 -9.14
N GLN A 295 10.75 -44.29 -10.40
CA GLN A 295 11.36 -45.54 -10.93
C GLN A 295 12.85 -45.71 -10.59
N ASP A 296 13.53 -44.67 -10.10
CA ASP A 296 14.94 -44.72 -9.65
C ASP A 296 15.03 -44.35 -8.15
N ASP A 297 14.40 -45.16 -7.30
CA ASP A 297 14.55 -45.34 -5.83
C ASP A 297 14.90 -44.12 -4.93
N LEU A 298 14.56 -42.91 -5.37
CA LEU A 298 14.70 -41.66 -4.63
C LEU A 298 13.42 -40.88 -4.85
N ILE A 299 12.58 -40.83 -3.80
CA ILE A 299 11.26 -40.16 -3.69
C ILE A 299 10.10 -41.15 -3.75
N LEU A 300 9.27 -41.18 -2.70
CA LEU A 300 7.90 -41.71 -2.72
C LEU A 300 7.03 -41.01 -1.66
N ARG A 301 6.13 -40.13 -2.12
CA ARG A 301 4.65 -40.20 -1.93
C ARG A 301 3.94 -38.91 -2.35
N GLU A 302 3.40 -38.97 -3.56
CA GLU A 302 2.07 -38.51 -4.00
C GLU A 302 1.44 -37.29 -3.30
N TYR A 303 1.48 -36.18 -4.02
CA TYR A 303 0.56 -35.06 -3.88
C TYR A 303 -0.87 -35.57 -3.69
N ILE A 304 -1.52 -35.05 -2.66
CA ILE A 304 -2.94 -34.71 -2.62
C ILE A 304 -2.96 -33.18 -2.84
N ASP A 305 -4.11 -32.52 -2.75
CA ASP A 305 -4.25 -31.05 -2.77
C ASP A 305 -3.52 -30.41 -1.56
N ASP A 306 -2.20 -30.55 -1.52
CA ASP A 306 -1.34 -30.37 -0.35
C ASP A 306 -1.20 -28.89 0.02
N GLY A 307 -1.59 -27.96 -0.85
CA GLY A 307 -1.66 -26.53 -0.50
C GLY A 307 -2.76 -26.24 0.52
N CYS A 308 -4.01 -26.59 0.21
CA CYS A 308 -5.16 -26.36 1.10
C CYS A 308 -5.20 -27.37 2.24
N VAL A 309 -4.78 -28.62 2.01
CA VAL A 309 -4.76 -29.64 3.06
C VAL A 309 -3.60 -29.41 4.04
N HIS A 310 -2.37 -29.06 3.59
CA HIS A 310 -1.31 -28.67 4.54
C HIS A 310 -1.58 -27.31 5.20
N SER A 311 -2.22 -26.35 4.53
CA SER A 311 -2.65 -25.09 5.16
C SER A 311 -3.70 -25.38 6.23
N ALA A 312 -4.79 -26.09 5.90
CA ALA A 312 -5.79 -26.51 6.88
C ALA A 312 -5.18 -27.36 8.01
N MET A 313 -4.20 -28.23 7.74
CA MET A 313 -3.49 -29.02 8.76
C MET A 313 -2.63 -28.15 9.69
N PHE A 314 -1.90 -27.17 9.16
CA PHE A 314 -1.10 -26.22 9.93
C PHE A 314 -1.98 -25.26 10.72
N GLU A 315 -3.10 -24.82 10.13
CA GLU A 315 -4.07 -23.92 10.72
C GLU A 315 -4.85 -24.58 11.85
N ILE A 316 -5.38 -25.80 11.65
CA ILE A 316 -6.05 -26.55 12.73
C ILE A 316 -5.08 -26.79 13.90
N ASN A 317 -3.80 -27.11 13.61
CA ASN A 317 -2.78 -27.25 14.64
C ASN A 317 -2.49 -25.92 15.37
N ASN A 318 -2.39 -24.81 14.66
CA ASN A 318 -2.15 -23.49 15.27
C ASN A 318 -3.36 -22.96 16.03
N GLN A 319 -4.57 -23.14 15.52
CA GLN A 319 -5.80 -22.82 16.23
C GLN A 319 -5.86 -23.58 17.55
N ALA A 320 -5.50 -24.87 17.55
CA ALA A 320 -5.47 -25.67 18.77
C ALA A 320 -4.45 -25.19 19.81
N LYS A 321 -3.33 -24.59 19.38
CA LYS A 321 -2.32 -23.97 20.26
C LYS A 321 -2.82 -22.66 20.87
N PHE A 322 -3.52 -21.83 20.10
CA PHE A 322 -3.87 -20.46 20.49
C PHE A 322 -5.25 -20.31 21.15
N TYR A 323 -6.13 -21.30 21.01
CA TYR A 323 -7.50 -21.19 21.52
C TYR A 323 -7.60 -21.73 22.97
N PRO A 324 -7.97 -20.91 23.97
CA PRO A 324 -8.08 -21.29 25.37
C PRO A 324 -9.32 -22.17 25.57
N THR A 325 -9.13 -23.30 26.25
CA THR A 325 -10.23 -24.16 26.71
C THR A 325 -9.86 -24.74 28.06
N ASN A 326 -10.84 -24.87 28.96
CA ASN A 326 -10.58 -25.20 30.36
C ASN A 326 -10.22 -26.69 30.60
N ASN A 327 -10.43 -27.59 29.63
CA ASN A 327 -10.45 -29.04 29.88
C ASN A 327 -9.62 -29.90 28.90
N ASN A 328 -8.58 -29.39 28.23
CA ASN A 328 -7.85 -30.09 27.15
C ASN A 328 -8.72 -30.52 25.94
N TYR A 329 -10.02 -30.22 25.92
CA TYR A 329 -10.90 -30.43 24.77
C TYR A 329 -11.13 -29.10 24.05
N LEU A 330 -11.11 -29.12 22.72
CA LEU A 330 -11.62 -28.02 21.90
C LEU A 330 -13.08 -28.29 21.53
N TYR A 331 -13.79 -27.22 21.16
CA TYR A 331 -15.15 -27.34 20.64
C TYR A 331 -15.16 -28.20 19.36
N PRO A 332 -16.28 -28.88 19.07
CA PRO A 332 -16.39 -29.69 17.85
C PRO A 332 -16.15 -28.86 16.60
N LEU A 333 -15.32 -29.38 15.69
CA LEU A 333 -15.07 -28.80 14.38
C LEU A 333 -15.87 -29.57 13.32
N ILE A 334 -16.67 -28.84 12.55
CA ILE A 334 -17.47 -29.41 11.46
C ILE A 334 -16.89 -28.89 10.16
N ILE A 335 -16.37 -29.80 9.34
CA ILE A 335 -15.79 -29.49 8.04
C ILE A 335 -16.84 -29.79 6.99
N PHE A 336 -17.42 -28.74 6.43
CA PHE A 336 -18.32 -28.84 5.29
C PHE A 336 -17.52 -28.97 4.00
N HIS A 337 -17.89 -29.93 3.17
CA HIS A 337 -17.14 -30.22 1.95
C HIS A 337 -18.08 -30.65 0.81
N ASP A 338 -17.58 -30.60 -0.43
CA ASP A 338 -18.31 -31.07 -1.60
C ASP A 338 -18.03 -32.56 -1.90
N GLU A 339 -18.55 -33.07 -3.01
CA GLU A 339 -18.37 -34.49 -3.39
C GLU A 339 -16.91 -34.85 -3.75
N ASN A 340 -16.02 -33.87 -3.91
CA ASN A 340 -14.62 -34.07 -4.29
C ASN A 340 -13.69 -34.31 -3.09
N PHE A 341 -14.19 -34.17 -1.86
CA PHE A 341 -13.39 -34.34 -0.64
C PHE A 341 -13.17 -35.82 -0.28
N THR A 342 -11.93 -36.29 -0.46
CA THR A 342 -11.61 -37.72 -0.40
C THR A 342 -11.42 -38.27 1.02
N ILE A 343 -11.51 -39.60 1.17
CA ILE A 343 -11.20 -40.30 2.43
C ILE A 343 -9.74 -40.06 2.87
N SER A 344 -8.81 -39.90 1.92
CA SER A 344 -7.40 -39.63 2.23
C SER A 344 -7.22 -38.28 2.90
N MET A 345 -7.87 -37.23 2.37
CA MET A 345 -7.87 -35.87 2.95
C MET A 345 -8.44 -35.87 4.37
N ARG A 346 -9.53 -36.63 4.61
CA ARG A 346 -10.10 -36.81 5.96
C ARG A 346 -9.07 -37.42 6.93
N ARG A 347 -8.36 -38.47 6.50
CA ARG A 347 -7.34 -39.15 7.33
C ARG A 347 -6.15 -38.24 7.65
N GLN A 348 -5.70 -37.43 6.69
CA GLN A 348 -4.61 -36.46 6.89
C GLN A 348 -4.97 -35.41 7.93
N ILE A 349 -6.16 -34.79 7.83
CA ILE A 349 -6.64 -33.81 8.82
C ILE A 349 -6.72 -34.44 10.21
N LEU A 350 -7.30 -35.64 10.32
CA LEU A 350 -7.39 -36.36 11.60
C LEU A 350 -6.00 -36.65 12.19
N SER A 351 -5.02 -37.03 11.38
CA SER A 351 -3.66 -37.33 11.85
C SER A 351 -2.92 -36.11 12.43
N CYS A 352 -3.11 -34.92 11.86
CA CYS A 352 -2.50 -33.68 12.36
C CYS A 352 -3.08 -33.24 13.71
N VAL A 353 -4.36 -33.48 13.91
CA VAL A 353 -5.04 -33.16 15.16
C VAL A 353 -4.58 -34.09 16.29
N LEU A 354 -4.30 -35.36 15.99
CA LEU A 354 -3.75 -36.33 16.95
C LEU A 354 -2.36 -35.93 17.49
N ASN A 355 -1.61 -35.11 16.76
CA ASN A 355 -0.32 -34.55 17.21
C ASN A 355 -0.47 -33.34 18.14
N THR A 356 -1.69 -32.85 18.39
CA THR A 356 -1.94 -31.75 19.33
C THR A 356 -2.16 -32.30 20.74
N LYS A 357 -1.80 -31.52 21.77
CA LYS A 357 -2.08 -31.88 23.18
C LYS A 357 -3.57 -31.78 23.56
N LYS A 358 -4.43 -31.29 22.64
CA LYS A 358 -5.85 -31.08 22.86
C LYS A 358 -6.70 -32.06 22.05
N LYS A 359 -7.78 -32.57 22.64
CA LYS A 359 -8.71 -33.46 21.96
C LYS A 359 -9.79 -32.65 21.24
N ILE A 360 -9.90 -32.81 19.91
CA ILE A 360 -10.91 -32.14 19.08
C ILE A 360 -11.81 -33.20 18.45
N LYS A 361 -13.14 -33.00 18.52
CA LYS A 361 -14.09 -33.82 17.76
C LYS A 361 -14.25 -33.22 16.36
N ILE A 362 -13.92 -33.98 15.32
CA ILE A 362 -14.04 -33.52 13.93
C ILE A 362 -15.11 -34.35 13.20
N SER A 363 -16.02 -33.68 12.51
CA SER A 363 -16.99 -34.31 11.60
C SER A 363 -16.88 -33.72 10.20
N PHE A 364 -17.00 -34.57 9.20
CA PHE A 364 -16.95 -34.19 7.79
C PHE A 364 -18.34 -34.32 7.18
N GLU A 365 -18.90 -33.21 6.70
CA GLU A 365 -20.28 -33.10 6.28
C GLU A 365 -20.36 -32.72 4.80
N LEU A 366 -21.02 -33.57 4.00
CA LEU A 366 -21.18 -33.36 2.58
C LEU A 366 -22.29 -32.36 2.28
N VAL A 367 -21.97 -31.26 1.60
CA VAL A 367 -22.91 -30.25 1.13
C VAL A 367 -23.29 -30.53 -0.32
N LYS A 368 -24.58 -30.75 -0.58
CA LYS A 368 -25.11 -30.93 -1.94
C LYS A 368 -25.86 -29.69 -2.40
N PHE A 369 -25.21 -28.87 -3.21
CA PHE A 369 -25.85 -27.73 -3.84
C PHE A 369 -26.80 -28.19 -4.96
N ARG A 370 -28.10 -28.21 -4.71
CA ARG A 370 -29.12 -28.55 -5.72
C ARG A 370 -29.71 -27.27 -6.30
N THR A 371 -29.54 -27.03 -7.61
CA THR A 371 -30.25 -25.95 -8.31
C THR A 371 -30.46 -26.31 -9.78
N LYS A 372 -31.69 -26.07 -10.29
CA LYS A 372 -32.06 -26.17 -11.72
C LYS A 372 -32.22 -24.78 -12.37
N ILE A 373 -31.72 -23.73 -11.72
CA ILE A 373 -32.05 -22.35 -12.06
C ILE A 373 -31.09 -21.85 -13.16
N LYS A 374 -31.65 -21.45 -14.31
CA LYS A 374 -30.91 -20.69 -15.32
C LYS A 374 -30.73 -19.26 -14.81
N ILE A 375 -29.49 -18.75 -14.89
CA ILE A 375 -29.17 -17.36 -14.54
C ILE A 375 -29.88 -16.44 -15.55
N ASP A 376 -30.61 -15.45 -15.05
CA ASP A 376 -31.25 -14.44 -15.90
C ASP A 376 -30.17 -13.58 -16.59
N PRO A 377 -30.14 -13.48 -17.93
CA PRO A 377 -29.15 -12.67 -18.65
C PRO A 377 -29.12 -11.18 -18.26
N GLY A 378 -30.12 -10.69 -17.51
CA GLY A 378 -30.15 -9.33 -16.95
C GLY A 378 -29.43 -9.12 -15.61
N SER A 379 -28.91 -10.17 -14.96
CA SER A 379 -28.21 -10.05 -13.67
C SER A 379 -26.93 -9.21 -13.80
N ARG A 380 -26.84 -8.09 -13.09
CA ARG A 380 -25.69 -7.13 -13.10
C ARG A 380 -24.38 -7.66 -12.50
N SER A 381 -24.25 -8.96 -12.20
CA SER A 381 -23.07 -9.51 -11.51
C SER A 381 -22.33 -10.60 -12.27
N ASN A 382 -21.02 -10.38 -12.41
CA ASN A 382 -20.03 -11.28 -13.03
C ASN A 382 -19.63 -12.47 -12.13
N LYS A 383 -20.27 -12.70 -10.97
CA LYS A 383 -19.85 -13.76 -10.03
C LYS A 383 -20.46 -15.14 -10.37
N PRO A 384 -19.66 -16.23 -10.37
CA PRO A 384 -20.13 -17.59 -10.69
C PRO A 384 -21.24 -18.09 -9.77
N ILE A 385 -22.11 -18.98 -10.30
CA ILE A 385 -23.20 -19.61 -9.52
C ILE A 385 -22.69 -20.34 -8.27
N ALA A 386 -21.51 -20.98 -8.35
CA ALA A 386 -20.89 -21.67 -7.22
C ALA A 386 -20.60 -20.71 -6.06
N TYR A 387 -20.13 -19.50 -6.35
CA TYR A 387 -19.88 -18.47 -5.32
C TYR A 387 -21.19 -18.02 -4.66
N ARG A 388 -22.25 -17.82 -5.45
CA ARG A 388 -23.58 -17.45 -4.94
C ARG A 388 -24.19 -18.55 -4.08
N LEU A 389 -23.99 -19.81 -4.45
CA LEU A 389 -24.40 -20.98 -3.66
C LEU A 389 -23.65 -21.06 -2.32
N MET A 390 -22.34 -20.75 -2.30
CA MET A 390 -21.57 -20.64 -1.07
C MET A 390 -22.09 -19.52 -0.16
N CYS A 391 -22.40 -18.35 -0.73
CA CYS A 391 -23.00 -17.25 0.02
C CYS A 391 -24.35 -17.68 0.63
N ARG A 392 -25.20 -18.36 -0.16
CA ARG A 392 -26.49 -18.90 0.29
C ARG A 392 -26.31 -19.91 1.42
N PHE A 393 -25.32 -20.78 1.31
CA PHE A 393 -25.03 -21.76 2.34
C PHE A 393 -24.68 -21.10 3.67
N TRP A 394 -23.74 -20.16 3.68
CA TRP A 394 -23.33 -19.45 4.90
C TRP A 394 -24.39 -18.46 5.44
N THR A 395 -25.40 -18.13 4.63
CA THR A 395 -26.51 -17.26 5.02
C THR A 395 -27.69 -18.06 5.59
N TYR A 396 -28.00 -19.23 5.01
CA TYR A 396 -29.20 -19.99 5.33
C TYR A 396 -28.94 -21.49 5.50
N ASP A 397 -28.43 -22.17 4.47
CA ASP A 397 -28.45 -23.65 4.46
C ASP A 397 -27.62 -24.27 5.60
N VAL A 398 -26.54 -23.61 6.05
CA VAL A 398 -25.70 -24.08 7.18
C VAL A 398 -26.50 -24.21 8.47
N PHE A 399 -27.41 -23.26 8.74
CA PHE A 399 -28.22 -23.23 9.95
C PHE A 399 -29.28 -24.34 9.98
N TYR A 400 -29.63 -24.91 8.83
CA TYR A 400 -30.56 -26.03 8.73
C TYR A 400 -29.86 -27.35 8.39
N HIS A 401 -28.53 -27.36 8.36
CA HIS A 401 -27.79 -28.57 8.06
C HIS A 401 -27.99 -29.59 9.19
N PRO A 402 -28.21 -30.89 8.88
CA PRO A 402 -28.43 -31.93 9.89
C PRO A 402 -27.36 -31.99 10.97
N ALA A 403 -26.10 -31.69 10.62
CA ALA A 403 -24.98 -31.64 11.56
C ALA A 403 -25.12 -30.55 12.64
N ILE A 404 -25.66 -29.38 12.27
CA ILE A 404 -25.91 -28.27 13.21
C ILE A 404 -27.14 -28.59 14.07
N ILE A 405 -28.25 -29.00 13.44
CA ILE A 405 -29.51 -29.30 14.15
C ILE A 405 -29.32 -30.45 15.15
N ARG A 406 -28.70 -31.56 14.74
CA ARG A 406 -28.49 -32.73 15.62
C ARG A 406 -27.48 -32.44 16.72
N GLY A 407 -26.53 -31.54 16.46
CA GLY A 407 -25.50 -31.16 17.41
C GLY A 407 -26.00 -30.36 18.61
N LYS A 408 -27.18 -29.72 18.50
CA LYS A 408 -27.80 -28.87 19.54
C LYS A 408 -26.81 -27.85 20.11
N TYR A 409 -26.07 -27.18 19.23
CA TYR A 409 -25.10 -26.16 19.63
C TYR A 409 -25.79 -24.84 19.97
N ASP A 410 -25.24 -24.10 20.95
CA ASP A 410 -25.72 -22.75 21.29
C ASP A 410 -25.12 -21.67 20.38
N TYR A 411 -23.87 -21.87 19.97
CA TYR A 411 -23.09 -20.92 19.18
C TYR A 411 -22.40 -21.60 17.99
N LEU A 412 -22.17 -20.85 16.92
CA LEU A 412 -21.44 -21.25 15.73
C LEU A 412 -20.35 -20.21 15.42
N ILE A 413 -19.11 -20.65 15.24
CA ILE A 413 -18.04 -19.83 14.64
C ILE A 413 -17.92 -20.26 13.18
N ARG A 414 -17.97 -19.30 12.25
CA ARG A 414 -17.53 -19.51 10.88
C ARG A 414 -16.04 -19.20 10.77
N MET A 415 -15.31 -20.10 10.11
CA MET A 415 -13.96 -19.88 9.61
C MET A 415 -13.93 -20.31 8.14
N ASP A 416 -13.31 -19.51 7.28
CA ASP A 416 -13.05 -19.90 5.88
C ASP A 416 -11.81 -20.80 5.76
N ASP A 417 -11.57 -21.34 4.57
CA ASP A 417 -10.44 -22.25 4.30
C ASP A 417 -9.05 -21.58 4.40
N ASP A 418 -8.99 -20.25 4.49
CA ASP A 418 -7.78 -19.45 4.69
C ASP A 418 -7.74 -18.72 6.06
N SER A 419 -8.60 -19.12 7.00
CA SER A 419 -8.79 -18.43 8.28
C SER A 419 -7.96 -19.02 9.41
N TYR A 420 -7.13 -18.20 10.05
CA TYR A 420 -6.29 -18.62 11.17
C TYR A 420 -6.15 -17.54 12.25
N PHE A 421 -5.81 -17.99 13.47
CA PHE A 421 -5.53 -17.11 14.59
C PHE A 421 -4.05 -16.72 14.59
N MET A 422 -3.78 -15.41 14.63
CA MET A 422 -2.43 -14.83 14.66
C MET A 422 -1.80 -14.90 16.05
N ASP A 423 -2.62 -14.92 17.11
CA ASP A 423 -2.17 -14.85 18.50
C ASP A 423 -3.13 -15.61 19.44
N LYS A 424 -2.69 -15.84 20.67
CA LYS A 424 -3.43 -16.55 21.72
C LYS A 424 -4.61 -15.71 22.21
N PHE A 425 -5.77 -16.33 22.38
CA PHE A 425 -6.87 -15.70 23.08
C PHE A 425 -6.69 -15.85 24.60
N GLU A 426 -6.92 -14.77 25.33
CA GLU A 426 -6.89 -14.79 26.79
C GLU A 426 -8.15 -15.43 27.40
N THR A 427 -9.27 -15.43 26.67
CA THR A 427 -10.56 -15.98 27.12
C THR A 427 -11.27 -16.66 25.96
N ASP A 428 -12.01 -17.73 26.29
CA ASP A 428 -12.85 -18.46 25.35
C ASP A 428 -13.95 -17.55 24.77
N ILE A 429 -14.07 -17.49 23.44
CA ILE A 429 -15.00 -16.56 22.78
C ILE A 429 -16.47 -16.87 23.09
N PHE A 430 -16.81 -18.14 23.32
CA PHE A 430 -18.18 -18.55 23.62
C PHE A 430 -18.54 -18.15 25.05
N LEU A 431 -17.63 -18.37 26.01
CA LEU A 431 -17.79 -17.87 27.37
C LEU A 431 -17.89 -16.34 27.39
N TYR A 432 -17.11 -15.66 26.57
CA TYR A 432 -17.21 -14.20 26.41
C TYR A 432 -18.59 -13.80 25.89
N MET A 433 -19.10 -14.45 24.84
CA MET A 433 -20.46 -14.20 24.33
C MET A 433 -21.52 -14.45 25.40
N ASP A 434 -21.44 -15.54 26.15
CA ASP A 434 -22.39 -15.85 27.22
C ASP A 434 -22.36 -14.83 28.37
N ASN A 435 -21.15 -14.40 28.76
CA ASN A 435 -20.95 -13.44 29.84
C ASN A 435 -21.44 -12.04 29.45
N GLN A 436 -21.14 -11.61 28.23
CA GLN A 436 -21.57 -10.31 27.69
C GLN A 436 -23.00 -10.35 27.12
N LYS A 437 -23.63 -11.53 27.11
CA LYS A 437 -24.93 -11.78 26.52
C LYS A 437 -24.99 -11.32 25.05
N LEU A 438 -23.98 -11.67 24.26
CA LEU A 438 -23.92 -11.32 22.84
C LEU A 438 -24.61 -12.38 21.97
N ASP A 439 -25.20 -11.91 20.89
CA ASP A 439 -25.85 -12.66 19.82
C ASP A 439 -24.93 -12.84 18.60
N TYR A 440 -24.05 -11.87 18.34
CA TYR A 440 -23.20 -11.89 17.15
C TYR A 440 -21.84 -11.18 17.37
N ILE A 441 -20.76 -11.70 16.78
CA ILE A 441 -19.43 -11.08 16.76
C ILE A 441 -18.87 -11.09 15.34
N TYR A 442 -18.25 -9.99 14.92
CA TYR A 442 -17.53 -9.88 13.63
C TYR A 442 -16.21 -9.11 13.73
N ARG A 443 -15.33 -9.30 12.75
CA ARG A 443 -13.95 -8.78 12.74
C ARG A 443 -13.78 -7.40 12.11
N SER A 444 -14.30 -7.22 10.90
CA SER A 444 -14.03 -6.07 10.02
C SER A 444 -15.31 -5.70 9.27
N ILE A 445 -15.39 -4.45 8.80
CA ILE A 445 -16.42 -3.98 7.88
C ILE A 445 -15.73 -3.55 6.59
N TYR A 446 -16.27 -3.97 5.46
CA TYR A 446 -15.95 -3.44 4.13
C TYR A 446 -17.21 -2.83 3.51
N TYR A 447 -17.04 -1.98 2.50
CA TYR A 447 -18.17 -1.35 1.83
C TYR A 447 -18.49 -2.06 0.51
N GLU A 448 -19.69 -2.60 0.42
CA GLU A 448 -20.29 -3.11 -0.81
C GLU A 448 -21.71 -2.52 -0.92
N PRO A 449 -22.11 -1.97 -2.09
CA PRO A 449 -23.36 -1.25 -2.22
C PRO A 449 -24.57 -2.19 -2.09
N TYR A 450 -25.52 -1.81 -1.22
CA TYR A 450 -26.77 -2.54 -0.96
C TYR A 450 -27.85 -2.37 -2.04
N SER A 451 -27.52 -1.70 -3.17
CA SER A 451 -28.49 -1.21 -4.14
C SER A 451 -29.46 -2.26 -4.71
N SER A 452 -29.06 -3.53 -4.77
CA SER A 452 -29.94 -4.63 -5.22
C SER A 452 -30.92 -5.09 -4.13
N MET A 453 -30.55 -4.98 -2.84
CA MET A 453 -31.38 -5.41 -1.70
C MET A 453 -32.35 -4.33 -1.21
N ASP A 454 -32.15 -3.07 -1.61
CA ASP A 454 -32.94 -1.91 -1.15
C ASP A 454 -34.46 -2.15 -1.13
N PRO A 455 -35.10 -2.78 -2.15
CA PRO A 455 -36.55 -3.02 -2.11
C PRO A 455 -36.98 -4.00 -1.01
N ILE A 456 -36.19 -5.05 -0.77
CA ILE A 456 -36.45 -6.04 0.28
C ILE A 456 -36.17 -5.40 1.65
N LEU A 457 -35.03 -4.75 1.80
CA LEU A 457 -34.62 -4.06 3.03
C LEU A 457 -35.63 -3.02 3.49
N LYS A 458 -36.19 -2.21 2.58
CA LYS A 458 -37.21 -1.20 2.91
C LYS A 458 -38.48 -1.80 3.55
N ARG A 459 -38.77 -3.08 3.35
CA ARG A 459 -39.89 -3.77 4.02
C ARG A 459 -39.58 -4.11 5.47
N PHE A 460 -38.31 -4.33 5.81
CA PHE A 460 -37.88 -4.77 7.14
C PHE A 460 -37.21 -3.67 7.97
N LEU A 461 -36.67 -2.62 7.35
CA LEU A 461 -36.04 -1.50 8.04
C LEU A 461 -37.03 -0.36 8.27
N LYS A 462 -37.01 0.21 9.49
CA LYS A 462 -37.79 1.42 9.82
C LYS A 462 -37.13 2.73 9.35
N ARG A 463 -35.88 2.66 8.91
CA ARG A 463 -35.05 3.81 8.49
C ARG A 463 -34.58 3.60 7.05
N ASN A 464 -34.46 4.68 6.28
CA ASN A 464 -34.10 4.65 4.86
C ASN A 464 -32.61 4.37 4.55
N ILE A 465 -31.76 4.11 5.55
CA ILE A 465 -30.30 4.05 5.38
C ILE A 465 -29.73 2.91 6.24
N LEU A 466 -28.93 2.03 5.63
CA LEU A 466 -28.04 1.10 6.35
C LEU A 466 -26.86 1.90 6.90
N GLN A 467 -26.70 1.91 8.23
CA GLN A 467 -25.60 2.64 8.88
C GLN A 467 -24.33 1.78 9.01
N LEU A 468 -24.40 0.48 8.70
CA LEU A 468 -23.29 -0.45 8.70
C LEU A 468 -22.88 -0.79 7.26
N GLY A 469 -21.57 -0.82 6.98
CA GLY A 469 -21.05 -1.51 5.80
C GLY A 469 -21.19 -3.04 5.95
N CYS A 470 -20.80 -3.79 4.93
CA CYS A 470 -20.85 -5.25 4.96
C CYS A 470 -19.76 -5.82 5.87
N ILE A 471 -20.12 -6.69 6.81
CA ILE A 471 -19.15 -7.41 7.63
C ILE A 471 -18.26 -8.27 6.74
N TYR A 472 -16.95 -8.26 7.03
CA TYR A 472 -16.01 -9.17 6.40
C TYR A 472 -16.32 -10.60 6.84
N ASN A 473 -16.67 -11.43 5.87
CA ASN A 473 -17.39 -12.67 6.10
C ASN A 473 -16.48 -13.86 6.45
N ASN A 474 -15.17 -13.81 6.21
CA ASN A 474 -14.24 -14.90 6.55
C ASN A 474 -14.23 -15.27 8.06
N PHE A 475 -14.77 -14.42 8.94
CA PHE A 475 -14.93 -14.74 10.36
C PHE A 475 -16.17 -14.09 10.97
N PHE A 476 -17.04 -14.90 11.57
CA PHE A 476 -18.08 -14.43 12.48
C PHE A 476 -18.39 -15.47 13.56
N VAL A 477 -19.00 -15.02 14.67
CA VAL A 477 -19.58 -15.89 15.69
C VAL A 477 -21.03 -15.52 15.90
N ILE A 478 -21.93 -16.50 15.88
CA ILE A 478 -23.37 -16.30 15.98
C ILE A 478 -23.99 -17.20 17.04
N ARG A 479 -24.94 -16.66 17.81
CA ARG A 479 -25.81 -17.41 18.71
C ARG A 479 -26.96 -18.03 17.92
N LEU A 480 -26.98 -19.35 17.83
CA LEU A 480 -27.95 -20.08 17.00
C LEU A 480 -29.40 -19.85 17.44
N LYS A 481 -29.62 -19.75 18.77
CA LYS A 481 -30.93 -19.43 19.33
C LYS A 481 -31.49 -18.10 18.81
N TRP A 482 -30.65 -17.06 18.72
CA TRP A 482 -31.06 -15.77 18.17
C TRP A 482 -31.48 -15.88 16.70
N TYR A 483 -30.67 -16.57 15.89
CA TYR A 483 -30.98 -16.79 14.48
C TYR A 483 -32.36 -17.47 14.31
N TYR A 484 -32.67 -18.52 15.08
CA TYR A 484 -33.92 -19.26 14.95
C TYR A 484 -35.15 -18.55 15.56
N GLU A 485 -34.99 -17.86 16.69
CA GLU A 485 -36.12 -17.25 17.42
C GLU A 485 -36.47 -15.85 16.92
N SER A 486 -35.54 -15.16 16.26
CA SER A 486 -35.81 -13.83 15.70
C SER A 486 -36.72 -13.94 14.48
N LYS A 487 -38.03 -13.79 14.70
CA LYS A 487 -39.04 -13.84 13.64
C LYS A 487 -38.73 -12.86 12.50
N ARG A 488 -38.21 -11.67 12.79
CA ARG A 488 -37.86 -10.67 11.76
C ARG A 488 -36.70 -11.12 10.90
N VAL A 489 -35.65 -11.69 11.50
CA VAL A 489 -34.51 -12.24 10.76
C VAL A 489 -34.95 -13.43 9.93
N GLN A 490 -35.77 -14.31 10.52
CA GLN A 490 -36.33 -15.46 9.81
C GLN A 490 -37.17 -15.01 8.61
N ASP A 491 -38.12 -14.09 8.78
CA ASP A 491 -38.95 -13.57 7.69
C ASP A 491 -38.08 -12.93 6.58
N PHE A 492 -37.07 -12.13 6.97
CA PHE A 492 -36.13 -11.50 6.03
C PHE A 492 -35.32 -12.52 5.21
N VAL A 493 -34.72 -13.52 5.87
CA VAL A 493 -33.94 -14.55 5.19
C VAL A 493 -34.83 -15.44 4.33
N HIS A 494 -36.02 -15.80 4.80
CA HIS A 494 -36.98 -16.57 4.01
C HIS A 494 -37.37 -15.82 2.73
N GLU A 495 -37.58 -14.50 2.79
CA GLU A 495 -37.90 -13.69 1.61
C GLU A 495 -36.75 -13.69 0.59
N LEU A 496 -35.49 -13.59 1.06
CA LEU A 496 -34.30 -13.69 0.20
C LEU A 496 -34.18 -15.07 -0.47
N ILE A 497 -34.58 -16.14 0.21
CA ILE A 497 -34.45 -17.52 -0.30
C ILE A 497 -35.62 -17.92 -1.20
N GLN A 498 -36.85 -17.54 -0.87
CA GLN A 498 -38.06 -17.91 -1.63
C GLN A 498 -38.03 -17.38 -3.06
N ASP A 499 -37.47 -16.19 -3.26
CA ASP A 499 -37.38 -15.59 -4.59
C ASP A 499 -36.08 -15.96 -5.32
N ASN A 500 -35.33 -16.95 -4.83
CA ASN A 500 -33.96 -17.27 -5.26
C ASN A 500 -33.10 -16.00 -5.42
N PHE A 501 -33.35 -15.00 -4.58
CA PHE A 501 -32.87 -13.65 -4.79
C PHE A 501 -31.34 -13.63 -4.79
N MET A 502 -30.71 -14.31 -3.84
CA MET A 502 -29.24 -14.46 -3.76
C MET A 502 -28.61 -15.18 -4.98
N LEU A 503 -29.40 -15.95 -5.73
CA LEU A 503 -28.94 -16.61 -6.96
C LEU A 503 -29.15 -15.71 -8.18
N ARG A 504 -30.21 -14.89 -8.20
CA ARG A 504 -30.53 -13.95 -9.29
C ARG A 504 -29.75 -12.63 -9.15
N GLU A 505 -29.90 -11.95 -8.03
CA GLU A 505 -29.17 -10.74 -7.64
C GLU A 505 -27.97 -11.16 -6.77
N TYR A 506 -26.76 -10.91 -7.25
CA TYR A 506 -25.57 -11.20 -6.46
C TYR A 506 -25.51 -10.26 -5.26
N ILE A 507 -25.45 -10.86 -4.07
CA ILE A 507 -25.13 -10.18 -2.81
C ILE A 507 -24.24 -11.12 -1.99
N GLY A 508 -23.14 -10.59 -1.47
CA GLY A 508 -22.28 -11.33 -0.54
C GLY A 508 -23.00 -11.65 0.76
N ASP A 509 -22.75 -12.83 1.32
CA ASP A 509 -23.28 -13.25 2.62
C ASP A 509 -22.90 -12.27 3.75
N GLY A 510 -21.72 -11.65 3.71
CA GLY A 510 -21.35 -10.59 4.64
C GLY A 510 -22.34 -9.42 4.66
N CYS A 511 -22.80 -8.97 3.50
CA CYS A 511 -23.82 -7.91 3.42
C CYS A 511 -25.17 -8.37 3.97
N ILE A 512 -25.55 -9.62 3.76
CA ILE A 512 -26.81 -10.16 4.26
C ILE A 512 -26.76 -10.30 5.78
N HIS A 513 -25.67 -10.85 6.33
CA HIS A 513 -25.47 -10.93 7.78
C HIS A 513 -25.50 -9.55 8.42
N SER A 514 -24.91 -8.53 7.78
CA SER A 514 -24.99 -7.13 8.24
C SER A 514 -26.43 -6.61 8.25
N ALA A 515 -27.19 -6.94 7.21
CA ALA A 515 -28.61 -6.61 7.15
C ALA A 515 -29.43 -7.34 8.23
N MET A 516 -29.12 -8.60 8.57
CA MET A 516 -29.79 -9.30 9.68
C MET A 516 -29.62 -8.54 11.01
N LEU A 517 -28.43 -7.97 11.25
CA LEU A 517 -28.16 -7.16 12.44
C LEU A 517 -28.98 -5.87 12.50
N GLU A 518 -29.31 -5.29 11.35
CA GLU A 518 -30.13 -4.06 11.27
C GLU A 518 -31.64 -4.37 11.29
N VAL A 519 -32.04 -5.52 10.72
CA VAL A 519 -33.43 -5.99 10.69
C VAL A 519 -33.95 -6.34 12.09
N ASP A 520 -33.07 -6.84 12.95
CA ASP A 520 -33.35 -7.13 14.35
C ASP A 520 -32.83 -6.03 15.28
N ASN A 521 -33.72 -5.19 15.77
CA ASN A 521 -33.35 -4.12 16.70
C ASN A 521 -33.03 -4.60 18.13
N GLN A 522 -33.10 -5.91 18.41
CA GLN A 522 -32.79 -6.52 19.70
C GLN A 522 -31.49 -7.31 19.69
N VAL A 523 -30.85 -7.47 18.53
CA VAL A 523 -29.59 -8.21 18.43
C VAL A 523 -28.47 -7.49 19.18
N ARG A 524 -27.79 -8.21 20.08
CA ARG A 524 -26.63 -7.69 20.80
C ARG A 524 -25.37 -8.14 20.10
N PHE A 525 -24.72 -7.25 19.36
CA PHE A 525 -23.53 -7.61 18.61
C PHE A 525 -22.30 -6.81 19.03
N HIS A 526 -21.11 -7.33 18.70
CA HIS A 526 -19.84 -6.70 19.01
C HIS A 526 -18.88 -6.74 17.83
N PHE A 527 -18.28 -5.60 17.50
CA PHE A 527 -17.18 -5.46 16.53
C PHE A 527 -15.85 -5.63 17.26
N ARG A 528 -14.96 -6.52 16.79
CA ARG A 528 -13.64 -6.68 17.43
C ARG A 528 -12.46 -6.89 16.48
N SER A 529 -11.49 -6.00 16.61
CA SER A 529 -10.06 -6.37 16.65
C SER A 529 -9.83 -7.18 17.93
N LEU A 530 -9.47 -8.46 17.81
CA LEU A 530 -9.34 -9.37 18.95
C LEU A 530 -8.11 -9.03 19.82
N SER A 531 -8.26 -8.01 20.67
CA SER A 531 -7.58 -7.88 21.96
C SER A 531 -8.67 -7.77 23.03
N ILE A 532 -8.68 -8.70 23.99
CA ILE A 532 -9.78 -8.84 24.97
C ILE A 532 -9.42 -8.17 26.29
N SER A 533 -9.48 -6.85 26.30
CA SER A 533 -9.76 -6.05 27.49
C SER A 533 -10.70 -4.94 27.04
N THR A 534 -11.91 -4.81 27.59
CA THR A 534 -12.74 -3.62 27.34
C THR A 534 -12.01 -2.44 27.97
N THR A 535 -11.31 -1.70 27.13
CA THR A 535 -10.53 -0.54 27.56
C THR A 535 -11.46 0.65 27.78
N GLN A 536 -11.03 1.65 28.56
CA GLN A 536 -11.75 2.92 28.63
C GLN A 536 -11.91 3.56 27.24
N LEU A 537 -11.02 3.25 26.29
CA LEU A 537 -11.12 3.65 24.89
C LEU A 537 -12.37 3.06 24.25
N ASP A 538 -12.59 1.75 24.41
CA ASP A 538 -13.73 1.08 23.80
C ASP A 538 -15.05 1.63 24.35
N ILE A 539 -15.10 1.94 25.64
CA ILE A 539 -16.27 2.60 26.25
C ILE A 539 -16.46 3.98 25.60
N PHE A 540 -15.42 4.81 25.54
CA PHE A 540 -15.51 6.15 24.93
C PHE A 540 -15.94 6.11 23.46
N LEU A 541 -15.29 5.24 22.66
CA LEU A 541 -15.55 5.06 21.24
C LEU A 541 -16.98 4.58 20.96
N ASN A 542 -17.60 3.84 21.89
CA ASN A 542 -18.97 3.34 21.74
C ASN A 542 -20.05 4.26 22.35
N SER A 543 -19.73 4.98 23.42
CA SER A 543 -20.74 5.65 24.26
C SER A 543 -20.84 7.16 24.07
N THR A 544 -19.86 7.79 23.41
CA THR A 544 -19.82 9.25 23.22
C THR A 544 -19.98 9.65 21.76
N LEU A 545 -20.47 10.86 21.51
CA LEU A 545 -20.57 11.43 20.16
C LEU A 545 -19.18 11.57 19.51
N CYS A 546 -18.20 12.13 20.23
CA CYS A 546 -16.81 12.18 19.76
C CYS A 546 -16.25 10.79 19.45
N GLY A 547 -16.53 9.80 20.30
CA GLY A 547 -16.11 8.42 20.09
C GLY A 547 -16.69 7.82 18.81
N ARG A 548 -17.98 8.07 18.53
CA ARG A 548 -18.64 7.66 17.28
C ARG A 548 -18.00 8.31 16.06
N LEU A 549 -17.73 9.62 16.11
CA LEU A 549 -17.08 10.37 15.02
C LEU A 549 -15.66 9.88 14.72
N ILE A 550 -14.94 9.45 15.75
CA ILE A 550 -13.60 8.88 15.63
C ILE A 550 -13.66 7.45 15.08
N ARG A 551 -14.65 6.66 15.49
CA ARG A 551 -14.71 5.24 15.15
C ARG A 551 -15.20 4.98 13.73
N TYR A 552 -16.13 5.80 13.25
CA TYR A 552 -16.84 5.54 12.00
C TYR A 552 -16.66 6.68 11.00
N PRO A 553 -16.31 6.37 9.73
CA PRO A 553 -16.29 7.38 8.68
C PRO A 553 -17.72 7.82 8.32
N ASN A 554 -17.84 9.01 7.75
CA ASN A 554 -19.09 9.55 7.17
C ASN A 554 -20.27 9.69 8.15
N ILE A 555 -19.99 9.83 9.46
CA ILE A 555 -21.04 10.16 10.43
C ILE A 555 -21.51 11.60 10.20
N ILE A 556 -22.82 11.77 10.02
CA ILE A 556 -23.48 13.06 9.99
C ILE A 556 -24.23 13.20 11.31
N LEU A 557 -23.89 14.25 12.08
CA LEU A 557 -24.59 14.57 13.32
C LEU A 557 -25.98 15.14 13.00
N THR A 558 -26.96 14.76 13.81
CA THR A 558 -28.25 15.47 13.83
C THR A 558 -28.07 16.88 14.36
N GLU A 559 -29.02 17.77 14.07
CA GLU A 559 -28.99 19.16 14.57
C GLU A 559 -28.87 19.22 16.10
N ASN A 560 -29.60 18.37 16.82
CA ASN A 560 -29.52 18.27 18.28
C ASN A 560 -28.16 17.78 18.78
N GLU A 561 -27.58 16.75 18.16
CA GLU A 561 -26.24 16.25 18.52
C GLU A 561 -25.17 17.31 18.24
N LEU A 562 -25.32 18.08 17.16
CA LEU A 562 -24.40 19.15 16.80
C LEU A 562 -24.50 20.34 17.78
N ILE A 563 -25.72 20.71 18.21
CA ILE A 563 -25.92 21.73 19.25
C ILE A 563 -25.27 21.27 20.56
N GLN A 564 -25.58 20.06 21.02
CA GLN A 564 -25.01 19.49 22.24
C GLN A 564 -23.48 19.51 22.21
N LEU A 565 -22.88 19.00 21.13
CA LEU A 565 -21.43 18.89 21.04
C LEU A 565 -20.75 20.27 20.95
N ASN A 566 -21.41 21.25 20.32
CA ASN A 566 -20.91 22.62 20.27
C ASN A 566 -21.01 23.33 21.63
N GLU A 567 -22.05 23.06 22.43
CA GLU A 567 -22.16 23.57 23.80
C GLU A 567 -21.05 22.99 24.69
N GLU A 568 -20.84 21.67 24.61
CA GLU A 568 -19.75 20.99 25.31
C GLU A 568 -18.38 21.52 24.90
N ALA A 569 -18.13 21.67 23.59
CA ALA A 569 -16.89 22.24 23.07
C ALA A 569 -16.71 23.68 23.57
N SER A 570 -17.75 24.52 23.50
CA SER A 570 -17.69 25.90 23.99
C SER A 570 -17.39 25.98 25.49
N SER A 571 -17.95 25.07 26.28
CA SER A 571 -17.59 24.93 27.70
C SER A 571 -16.14 24.49 27.90
N PHE A 572 -15.62 23.58 27.07
CA PHE A 572 -14.22 23.15 27.14
C PHE A 572 -13.23 24.30 26.88
N PHE A 573 -13.55 25.21 25.95
CA PHE A 573 -12.72 26.36 25.61
C PHE A 573 -12.93 27.59 26.53
N SER A 574 -14.04 27.67 27.28
CA SER A 574 -14.33 28.80 28.17
C SER A 574 -13.49 28.82 29.46
N TYR A 575 -12.98 27.66 29.89
CA TYR A 575 -12.11 27.55 31.06
C TYR A 575 -10.67 27.98 30.74
N SER A 576 -10.36 29.26 30.94
CA SER A 576 -8.98 29.75 30.91
C SER A 576 -8.71 30.75 32.03
N ASN A 577 -8.71 30.28 33.28
CA ASN A 577 -8.04 30.99 34.37
C ASN A 577 -6.55 30.59 34.38
N ASP A 578 -5.69 31.60 34.42
CA ASP A 578 -4.32 31.57 33.88
C ASP A 578 -3.45 30.39 34.28
N CYS A 579 -3.47 29.96 35.55
CA CYS A 579 -2.61 28.87 36.01
C CYS A 579 -3.29 27.50 36.12
N LYS A 580 -4.62 27.43 36.05
CA LYS A 580 -5.35 26.15 36.15
C LYS A 580 -5.05 25.24 34.95
N LEU A 581 -4.69 25.83 33.80
CA LEU A 581 -4.28 25.11 32.60
C LEU A 581 -3.13 24.12 32.88
N PHE A 582 -2.18 24.54 33.73
CA PHE A 582 -0.95 23.81 34.04
C PHE A 582 -1.05 22.93 35.30
N GLN A 583 -2.11 23.11 36.10
CA GLN A 583 -2.35 22.36 37.34
C GLN A 583 -3.09 21.04 37.12
N ARG A 584 -3.35 20.65 35.87
CA ARG A 584 -4.10 19.42 35.55
C ARG A 584 -3.30 18.19 36.01
N PRO A 585 -3.88 17.30 36.83
CA PRO A 585 -3.18 16.10 37.29
C PRO A 585 -3.06 15.10 36.13
N ILE A 586 -1.95 15.16 35.42
CA ILE A 586 -1.59 14.19 34.39
C ILE A 586 -0.70 13.15 35.05
N LYS A 587 -1.00 11.86 34.89
CA LYS A 587 -0.08 10.80 35.34
C LYS A 587 1.23 10.95 34.57
N ILE A 588 2.35 10.76 35.25
CA ILE A 588 3.67 10.92 34.64
C ILE A 588 4.41 9.60 34.74
N SER A 589 4.82 9.07 33.60
CA SER A 589 5.70 7.90 33.58
C SER A 589 7.16 8.29 33.86
N SER A 590 7.94 7.35 34.37
CA SER A 590 9.39 7.51 34.54
C SER A 590 10.10 7.80 33.22
N ASP A 591 9.60 7.20 32.14
CA ASP A 591 10.13 7.37 30.79
C ASP A 591 9.97 8.79 30.27
N GLU A 592 8.81 9.40 30.49
CA GLU A 592 8.60 10.79 30.08
C GLU A 592 9.45 11.77 30.88
N LEU A 593 9.64 11.53 32.20
CA LEU A 593 10.51 12.36 33.04
C LEU A 593 11.97 12.35 32.59
N THR A 594 12.44 11.20 32.11
CA THR A 594 13.85 11.00 31.70
C THR A 594 14.08 11.27 30.23
N TYR A 595 13.03 11.55 29.45
CA TYR A 595 13.09 11.86 28.03
C TYR A 595 12.34 13.15 27.66
N PRO A 596 12.74 14.32 28.18
CA PRO A 596 12.05 15.57 27.86
C PRO A 596 12.08 15.92 26.37
N LEU A 597 10.98 16.50 25.89
CA LEU A 597 10.84 17.01 24.53
C LEU A 597 10.88 18.53 24.53
N ALA A 598 11.30 19.12 23.40
CA ALA A 598 11.33 20.56 23.17
C ALA A 598 10.42 20.95 22.00
N PHE A 599 9.73 22.08 22.12
CA PHE A 599 8.79 22.58 21.12
C PHE A 599 9.03 24.06 20.85
N THR A 600 9.03 24.48 19.60
CA THR A 600 8.79 25.87 19.20
C THR A 600 7.35 26.03 18.76
N ILE A 601 6.68 27.10 19.18
CA ILE A 601 5.34 27.46 18.70
C ILE A 601 5.41 28.87 18.10
N LEU A 602 5.19 28.97 16.79
CA LEU A 602 5.08 30.25 16.09
C LEU A 602 3.61 30.69 16.03
N ILE A 603 3.32 31.86 16.61
CA ILE A 603 1.97 32.39 16.79
C ILE A 603 1.86 33.74 16.09
N HIS A 604 0.79 33.93 15.33
CA HIS A 604 0.46 35.21 14.71
C HIS A 604 -0.97 35.69 15.06
N THR A 605 -1.87 34.81 15.52
CA THR A 605 -3.26 35.12 15.88
C THR A 605 -3.82 34.13 16.91
N ASN A 606 -4.97 34.49 17.50
CA ASN A 606 -5.89 33.66 18.30
C ASN A 606 -5.31 33.02 19.57
N LEU A 607 -5.60 33.66 20.72
CA LEU A 607 -5.21 33.19 22.06
C LEU A 607 -5.87 31.88 22.47
N GLU A 608 -7.17 31.69 22.16
CA GLU A 608 -7.92 30.47 22.52
C GLU A 608 -7.32 29.24 21.82
N GLN A 609 -6.89 29.41 20.57
CA GLN A 609 -6.21 28.35 19.81
C GLN A 609 -4.83 28.02 20.39
N PHE A 610 -4.11 29.03 20.87
CA PHE A 610 -2.85 28.82 21.58
C PHE A 610 -3.07 28.06 22.90
N ASP A 611 -4.04 28.49 23.71
CA ASP A 611 -4.38 27.84 24.98
C ASP A 611 -4.75 26.37 24.75
N PHE A 612 -5.50 26.08 23.69
CA PHE A 612 -5.83 24.72 23.28
C PHE A 612 -4.60 23.88 22.93
N LEU A 613 -3.77 24.36 22.00
CA LEU A 613 -2.57 23.63 21.57
C LEU A 613 -1.66 23.37 22.77
N LEU A 614 -1.41 24.40 23.57
CA LEU A 614 -0.58 24.30 24.76
C LEU A 614 -1.17 23.30 25.76
N ARG A 615 -2.47 23.34 26.05
CA ARG A 615 -3.16 22.39 26.96
C ARG A 615 -2.95 20.94 26.56
N THR A 616 -2.97 20.64 25.27
CA THR A 616 -2.89 19.27 24.77
C THR A 616 -1.46 18.71 24.80
N ILE A 617 -0.45 19.55 24.58
CA ILE A 617 0.96 19.13 24.53
C ILE A 617 1.75 19.39 25.81
N TYR A 618 1.27 20.25 26.71
CA TYR A 618 2.03 20.70 27.88
C TYR A 618 2.36 19.55 28.83
N ARG A 619 3.62 19.47 29.22
CA ARG A 619 4.13 18.65 30.32
C ARG A 619 5.18 19.45 31.07
N ARG A 620 5.16 19.39 32.40
CA ARG A 620 6.06 20.15 33.29
C ARG A 620 7.56 19.92 33.06
N TYR A 621 7.92 18.77 32.49
CA TYR A 621 9.31 18.37 32.23
C TYR A 621 9.76 18.68 30.79
N ASN A 622 8.83 18.90 29.85
CA ASN A 622 9.16 19.34 28.49
C ASN A 622 9.49 20.83 28.46
N HIS A 623 10.03 21.31 27.35
CA HIS A 623 10.40 22.71 27.17
C HIS A 623 9.71 23.33 25.96
N TYR A 624 9.24 24.56 26.10
CA TYR A 624 8.46 25.24 25.08
C TYR A 624 9.04 26.63 24.83
N CYS A 625 9.28 26.98 23.58
CA CYS A 625 9.62 28.35 23.19
C CYS A 625 8.49 28.92 22.33
N ILE A 626 8.04 30.11 22.71
CA ILE A 626 6.91 30.80 22.07
C ILE A 626 7.45 32.04 21.38
N HIS A 627 7.17 32.14 20.08
CA HIS A 627 7.37 33.34 19.32
C HIS A 627 6.01 33.92 18.92
N VAL A 628 5.81 35.19 19.22
CA VAL A 628 4.65 35.95 18.77
C VAL A 628 5.13 36.91 17.68
N ASP A 629 4.52 36.83 16.50
CA ASP A 629 4.83 37.68 15.36
C ASP A 629 4.76 39.16 15.77
N LEU A 630 5.73 39.95 15.31
CA LEU A 630 5.78 41.40 15.57
C LEU A 630 4.53 42.11 15.04
N LYS A 631 3.87 41.56 14.00
CA LYS A 631 2.61 42.07 13.46
C LYS A 631 1.41 41.84 14.38
N SER A 632 1.50 40.88 15.29
CA SER A 632 0.42 40.63 16.25
C SER A 632 0.34 41.75 17.28
N SER A 633 -0.87 41.99 17.80
CA SER A 633 -1.08 43.02 18.80
C SER A 633 -0.23 42.78 20.05
N LEU A 634 0.24 43.87 20.67
CA LEU A 634 0.94 43.79 21.95
C LEU A 634 0.03 43.18 23.03
N THR A 635 -1.28 43.39 22.93
CA THR A 635 -2.28 42.75 23.79
C THR A 635 -2.22 41.22 23.71
N LEU A 636 -2.05 40.62 22.53
CA LEU A 636 -1.89 39.18 22.41
C LEU A 636 -0.61 38.70 23.09
N TYR A 637 0.50 39.43 22.89
CA TYR A 637 1.78 39.12 23.54
C TYR A 637 1.66 39.13 25.07
N GLN A 638 1.11 40.22 25.63
CA GLN A 638 0.90 40.37 27.07
C GLN A 638 -0.09 39.34 27.63
N ALA A 639 -1.13 38.97 26.87
CA ALA A 639 -2.04 37.92 27.27
C ALA A 639 -1.34 36.55 27.36
N ILE A 640 -0.47 36.23 26.39
CA ILE A 640 0.34 35.01 26.43
C ILE A 640 1.35 35.06 27.58
N GLU A 641 2.01 36.20 27.80
CA GLU A 641 2.94 36.42 28.91
C GLU A 641 2.26 36.18 30.27
N ASN A 642 1.09 36.78 30.47
CA ASN A 642 0.29 36.58 31.68
C ASN A 642 -0.18 35.13 31.82
N ARG A 643 -0.53 34.47 30.72
CA ARG A 643 -0.96 33.07 30.75
C ARG A 643 0.12 32.16 31.30
N ILE A 644 1.37 32.35 30.87
CA ILE A 644 2.47 31.41 31.16
C ILE A 644 3.32 31.80 32.39
N ASN A 645 3.02 32.92 33.04
CA ASN A 645 3.85 33.48 34.13
C ASN A 645 4.06 32.53 35.33
N CYS A 646 3.20 31.51 35.50
CA CYS A 646 3.27 30.54 36.58
C CYS A 646 3.98 29.23 36.23
N VAL A 647 4.59 29.14 35.04
CA VAL A 647 5.36 27.98 34.62
C VAL A 647 6.75 28.39 34.14
N SER A 648 7.78 27.70 34.64
CA SER A 648 9.17 28.04 34.35
C SER A 648 9.75 27.35 33.11
N ASN A 649 9.02 26.40 32.52
CA ASN A 649 9.47 25.59 31.39
C ASN A 649 8.93 26.06 30.02
N ILE A 650 8.25 27.21 30.00
CA ILE A 650 7.80 27.92 28.79
C ILE A 650 8.57 29.23 28.70
N TYR A 651 9.12 29.53 27.53
CA TYR A 651 9.97 30.69 27.28
C TYR A 651 9.33 31.54 26.18
N LEU A 652 8.85 32.72 26.52
CA LEU A 652 8.38 33.70 25.55
C LEU A 652 9.55 34.52 25.03
N LEU A 653 9.73 34.58 23.71
CA LEU A 653 10.78 35.41 23.12
C LEU A 653 10.42 36.89 23.24
N GLU A 654 11.32 37.67 23.83
CA GLU A 654 11.25 39.14 23.84
C GLU A 654 11.49 39.71 22.44
N LYS A 655 12.46 39.14 21.70
CA LYS A 655 12.74 39.53 20.31
C LYS A 655 11.67 38.97 19.37
N ARG A 656 10.69 39.80 19.03
CA ARG A 656 9.65 39.51 18.03
C ARG A 656 10.16 39.80 16.62
N ILE A 657 9.84 38.89 15.69
CA ILE A 657 10.22 38.98 14.28
C ILE A 657 8.96 39.25 13.47
N ASN A 658 9.03 40.13 12.48
CA ASN A 658 7.95 40.36 11.53
C ASN A 658 7.95 39.22 10.50
N VAL A 659 7.16 38.16 10.76
CA VAL A 659 7.24 36.92 10.00
C VAL A 659 6.43 37.03 8.71
N THR A 660 7.08 36.97 7.56
CA THR A 660 6.43 36.97 6.25
C THR A 660 6.46 35.59 5.62
N TRP A 661 5.33 35.13 5.10
CA TRP A 661 5.24 33.79 4.49
C TRP A 661 6.19 33.67 3.30
N GLY A 662 6.97 32.59 3.26
CA GLY A 662 7.95 32.31 2.21
C GLY A 662 9.20 33.18 2.26
N ASP A 663 9.38 33.97 3.32
CA ASP A 663 10.58 34.79 3.56
C ASP A 663 11.47 34.16 4.66
N PHE A 664 12.73 34.59 4.72
CA PHE A 664 13.70 34.16 5.73
C PHE A 664 13.27 34.41 7.19
N SER A 665 12.41 35.40 7.42
CA SER A 665 11.87 35.72 8.74
C SER A 665 11.19 34.54 9.45
N VAL A 666 10.62 33.57 8.71
CA VAL A 666 10.07 32.32 9.29
C VAL A 666 11.18 31.52 9.98
N LEU A 667 12.28 31.29 9.25
CA LEU A 667 13.44 30.57 9.75
C LEU A 667 14.14 31.34 10.87
N GLU A 668 14.21 32.68 10.80
CA GLU A 668 14.80 33.51 11.86
C GLU A 668 14.06 33.36 13.20
N ALA A 669 12.72 33.42 13.18
CA ALA A 669 11.91 33.25 14.39
C ALA A 669 12.14 31.88 15.04
N GLU A 670 12.18 30.82 14.22
CA GLU A 670 12.42 29.46 14.69
C GLU A 670 13.84 29.29 15.26
N HIS A 671 14.84 29.84 14.56
CA HIS A 671 16.24 29.75 14.94
C HIS A 671 16.52 30.48 16.27
N LEU A 672 15.84 31.60 16.55
CA LEU A 672 15.89 32.26 17.86
C LEU A 672 15.32 31.38 18.96
N CYS A 673 14.20 30.69 18.70
CA CYS A 673 13.61 29.81 19.69
C CYS A 673 14.49 28.60 20.01
N GLN A 674 15.13 28.01 19.00
CA GLN A 674 16.10 26.93 19.21
C GLN A 674 17.26 27.37 20.11
N LYS A 675 17.80 28.59 19.93
CA LYS A 675 18.84 29.13 20.83
C LYS A 675 18.37 29.25 22.26
N GLU A 676 17.15 29.75 22.46
CA GLU A 676 16.59 29.89 23.81
C GLU A 676 16.37 28.52 24.47
N LEU A 677 15.86 27.53 23.72
CA LEU A 677 15.70 26.15 24.20
C LEU A 677 17.03 25.48 24.57
N LEU A 678 18.09 25.71 23.77
CA LEU A 678 19.44 25.21 24.06
C LEU A 678 20.04 25.86 25.31
N LYS A 679 19.81 27.17 25.49
CA LYS A 679 20.31 27.95 26.64
C LYS A 679 19.62 27.55 27.94
N LYS A 680 18.31 27.34 27.91
CA LYS A 680 17.50 27.13 29.12
C LYS A 680 17.52 25.70 29.65
N SER A 681 17.86 24.71 28.83
CA SER A 681 17.87 23.32 29.24
C SER A 681 18.88 22.50 28.46
N LEU A 682 19.54 21.57 29.15
CA LEU A 682 20.51 20.62 28.59
C LEU A 682 19.94 19.20 28.42
N ILE A 683 18.73 18.93 28.91
CA ILE A 683 18.25 17.56 29.14
C ILE A 683 17.26 17.05 28.09
N TRP A 684 16.64 17.93 27.30
CA TRP A 684 15.69 17.51 26.27
C TRP A 684 16.37 16.74 25.13
N LYS A 685 15.62 15.86 24.48
CA LYS A 685 16.16 14.86 23.54
C LYS A 685 15.82 15.16 22.09
N TYR A 686 14.60 15.62 21.86
CA TYR A 686 14.07 15.90 20.52
C TYR A 686 13.34 17.24 20.48
N TYR A 687 13.36 17.85 19.32
CA TYR A 687 12.81 19.15 19.01
C TYR A 687 11.74 19.04 17.91
N PHE A 688 10.59 19.68 18.14
CA PHE A 688 9.53 19.89 17.16
C PHE A 688 9.32 21.38 16.91
N ASN A 689 9.11 21.78 15.66
CA ASN A 689 8.53 23.09 15.34
C ASN A 689 7.03 22.96 15.08
N LEU A 690 6.23 23.85 15.65
CA LEU A 690 4.78 23.88 15.53
C LEU A 690 4.29 25.25 15.06
N ALA A 691 3.23 25.25 14.26
CA ALA A 691 2.39 26.42 14.05
C ALA A 691 1.21 26.39 15.03
N ASN A 692 0.62 27.56 15.33
CA ASN A 692 -0.59 27.63 16.16
C ASN A 692 -1.78 26.83 15.57
N THR A 693 -1.72 26.45 14.29
CA THR A 693 -2.76 25.69 13.58
C THR A 693 -2.56 24.19 13.59
N ASP A 694 -1.58 23.69 14.35
CA ASP A 694 -1.34 22.26 14.51
C ASP A 694 -2.22 21.64 15.60
N LEU A 695 -2.42 20.32 15.48
CA LEU A 695 -3.12 19.49 16.47
C LEU A 695 -2.29 18.22 16.72
N PRO A 696 -2.03 17.82 17.98
CA PRO A 696 -1.41 16.52 18.25
C PRO A 696 -2.31 15.36 17.83
N LEU A 697 -1.70 14.30 17.30
CA LEU A 697 -2.36 13.02 16.99
C LEU A 697 -1.83 11.87 17.88
N LYS A 698 -0.84 12.15 18.73
CA LYS A 698 -0.22 11.23 19.68
C LYS A 698 -0.13 11.89 21.04
N THR A 699 -0.24 11.08 22.08
CA THR A 699 0.03 11.51 23.46
C THR A 699 1.53 11.76 23.66
N ASN A 700 1.90 12.55 24.68
CA ASN A 700 3.31 12.78 24.98
C ASN A 700 4.08 11.48 25.27
N PHE A 701 3.44 10.52 25.94
CA PHE A 701 4.03 9.22 26.21
C PHE A 701 4.32 8.45 24.92
N GLU A 702 3.36 8.42 23.99
CA GLU A 702 3.55 7.78 22.68
C GLU A 702 4.71 8.43 21.92
N LEU A 703 4.77 9.77 21.90
CA LEU A 703 5.91 10.48 21.31
C LEU A 703 7.22 10.04 21.95
N VAL A 704 7.32 10.00 23.28
CA VAL A 704 8.54 9.55 23.97
C VAL A 704 8.92 8.11 23.59
N GLN A 705 7.97 7.18 23.59
CA GLN A 705 8.25 5.78 23.24
C GLN A 705 8.70 5.64 21.78
N ILE A 706 8.04 6.34 20.86
CA ILE A 706 8.39 6.32 19.44
C ILE A 706 9.76 6.96 19.21
N LEU A 707 10.03 8.11 19.82
CA LEU A 707 11.29 8.84 19.62
C LEU A 707 12.51 8.15 20.24
N LYS A 708 12.32 7.28 21.25
CA LYS A 708 13.38 6.37 21.70
C LYS A 708 13.81 5.41 20.58
N LEU A 709 12.89 4.98 19.72
CA LEU A 709 13.19 4.12 18.57
C LEU A 709 13.97 4.85 17.48
N TYR A 710 13.76 6.17 17.33
CA TYR A 710 14.48 6.99 16.36
C TYR A 710 15.98 7.10 16.68
N ASN A 711 16.41 6.88 17.92
CA ASN A 711 17.82 6.76 18.30
C ASN A 711 18.74 7.87 17.71
N ASN A 712 18.39 9.14 17.97
CA ASN A 712 19.05 10.35 17.44
C ASN A 712 18.93 10.59 15.92
N GLN A 713 18.15 9.79 15.19
CA GLN A 713 17.77 10.09 13.81
C GLN A 713 16.74 11.21 13.73
N ASN A 714 16.80 11.98 12.66
CA ASN A 714 15.86 13.06 12.39
C ASN A 714 14.64 12.56 11.59
N ASP A 715 13.56 13.35 11.54
CA ASP A 715 12.46 13.18 10.59
C ASP A 715 12.30 14.47 9.81
N ILE A 716 12.88 14.49 8.61
CA ILE A 716 12.96 15.66 7.72
C ILE A 716 12.70 15.20 6.29
N THR A 717 11.71 15.77 5.61
CA THR A 717 11.51 15.52 4.18
C THR A 717 12.71 16.06 3.38
N SER A 718 13.29 15.25 2.50
CA SER A 718 14.53 15.60 1.78
C SER A 718 14.50 15.12 0.33
N LEU A 719 13.66 15.74 -0.50
CA LEU A 719 13.54 15.45 -1.92
C LEU A 719 14.62 16.17 -2.70
N LEU A 720 15.27 15.44 -3.62
CA LEU A 720 16.30 16.00 -4.50
C LEU A 720 15.66 17.02 -5.44
N TYR A 721 16.18 18.25 -5.38
CA TYR A 721 15.49 19.40 -5.95
C TYR A 721 15.91 19.69 -7.39
N HIS A 722 15.58 18.78 -8.32
CA HIS A 722 15.98 18.88 -9.74
C HIS A 722 15.31 20.02 -10.53
N SER A 723 14.06 20.37 -10.18
CA SER A 723 13.22 21.28 -10.98
C SER A 723 13.48 22.77 -10.71
N TYR A 724 14.12 23.14 -9.60
CA TYR A 724 14.28 24.55 -9.21
C TYR A 724 15.49 25.25 -9.84
N LEU A 725 16.49 24.49 -10.30
CA LEU A 725 17.57 25.03 -11.14
C LEU A 725 17.02 25.66 -12.44
N ARG A 726 15.81 25.28 -12.88
CA ARG A 726 15.14 25.86 -14.05
C ARG A 726 14.16 26.99 -13.75
N GLN A 727 13.64 27.14 -12.53
CA GLN A 727 12.44 27.97 -12.32
C GLN A 727 12.62 29.35 -11.67
N ARG A 728 13.77 29.78 -11.10
CA ARG A 728 13.92 31.20 -10.71
C ARG A 728 15.36 31.74 -10.81
N LYS A 729 15.49 32.83 -11.58
CA LYS A 729 16.65 33.75 -11.70
C LYS A 729 17.18 34.34 -10.36
N ILE A 730 16.62 33.99 -9.21
CA ILE A 730 16.88 34.68 -7.92
C ILE A 730 18.07 34.08 -7.14
N LEU A 731 18.38 32.78 -7.31
CA LEU A 731 19.57 32.18 -6.67
C LEU A 731 20.89 32.48 -7.41
N PHE A 732 20.83 32.89 -8.69
CA PHE A 732 22.01 33.01 -9.56
C PHE A 732 22.74 34.36 -9.55
N ASN A 733 22.23 35.38 -8.83
CA ASN A 733 22.97 36.64 -8.65
C ASN A 733 23.87 36.65 -7.40
N ARG A 734 23.87 35.58 -6.59
CA ARG A 734 24.71 35.47 -5.39
C ARG A 734 25.66 34.30 -5.51
N THR A 735 26.95 34.57 -5.31
CA THR A 735 27.99 33.54 -5.30
C THR A 735 27.75 32.59 -4.13
N LEU A 736 27.69 31.28 -4.39
CA LEU A 736 27.62 30.30 -3.32
C LEU A 736 28.89 30.38 -2.45
N PRO A 737 28.75 30.41 -1.11
CA PRO A 737 29.89 30.24 -0.22
C PRO A 737 30.65 28.95 -0.55
N PRO A 738 32.00 28.96 -0.56
CA PRO A 738 32.80 27.79 -0.90
C PRO A 738 32.60 26.62 0.08
N THR A 739 32.07 26.91 1.27
CA THR A 739 31.76 25.94 2.31
C THR A 739 30.48 25.14 2.01
N ILE A 740 29.63 25.55 1.06
CA ILE A 740 28.35 24.90 0.76
C ILE A 740 28.48 24.04 -0.50
N SER A 741 28.17 22.74 -0.37
CA SER A 741 28.22 21.78 -1.49
C SER A 741 26.82 21.50 -2.02
N LEU A 742 26.71 21.37 -3.35
CA LEU A 742 25.52 20.87 -4.04
C LEU A 742 25.43 19.33 -3.95
N PRO A 743 24.24 18.73 -4.14
CA PRO A 743 22.96 19.34 -4.54
C PRO A 743 22.15 19.92 -3.37
N PHE A 744 21.17 20.76 -3.70
CA PHE A 744 20.17 21.25 -2.75
C PHE A 744 18.95 20.31 -2.68
N TYR A 745 18.30 20.33 -1.52
CA TYR A 745 17.16 19.49 -1.20
C TYR A 745 15.98 20.34 -0.76
N LYS A 746 14.77 19.88 -1.10
CA LYS A 746 13.53 20.46 -0.62
C LYS A 746 12.86 19.52 0.38
N GLY A 747 12.34 20.11 1.44
CA GLY A 747 11.51 19.45 2.43
C GLY A 747 10.23 20.21 2.70
N GLU A 748 9.69 19.96 3.89
CA GLU A 748 8.60 20.73 4.46
C GLU A 748 9.12 21.66 5.55
N PHE A 749 8.35 22.71 5.85
CA PHE A 749 8.57 23.58 7.00
C PHE A 749 8.68 22.78 8.32
N HIS A 750 7.80 21.80 8.54
CA HIS A 750 7.79 21.04 9.79
C HIS A 750 8.91 20.00 9.82
N VAL A 751 9.60 19.86 10.95
CA VAL A 751 10.71 18.93 11.16
C VAL A 751 10.70 18.36 12.58
N LEU A 752 11.26 17.16 12.71
CA LEU A 752 11.69 16.58 13.98
C LEU A 752 13.22 16.49 13.98
N LEU A 753 13.86 17.11 14.97
CA LEU A 753 15.32 17.14 15.08
C LEU A 753 15.78 16.54 16.41
N SER A 754 16.84 15.74 16.39
CA SER A 754 17.53 15.37 17.63
C SER A 754 18.18 16.62 18.25
N ARG A 755 18.38 16.63 19.58
CA ARG A 755 19.11 17.71 20.25
C ARG A 755 20.51 17.91 19.66
N SER A 756 21.23 16.84 19.39
CA SER A 756 22.57 16.91 18.77
C SER A 756 22.53 17.63 17.42
N THR A 757 21.48 17.42 16.63
CA THR A 757 21.28 18.13 15.35
C THR A 757 21.07 19.62 15.58
N VAL A 758 20.23 20.00 16.54
CA VAL A 758 19.99 21.41 16.87
C VAL A 758 21.29 22.06 17.38
N GLU A 759 22.04 21.40 18.25
CA GLU A 759 23.35 21.92 18.69
C GLU A 759 24.34 22.08 17.54
N TYR A 760 24.40 21.11 16.63
CA TYR A 760 25.23 21.17 15.43
C TYR A 760 24.86 22.39 14.56
N ILE A 761 23.56 22.62 14.35
CA ILE A 761 23.05 23.76 13.58
C ILE A 761 23.54 25.10 14.14
N HIS A 762 23.59 25.25 15.46
CA HIS A 762 23.96 26.51 16.11
C HIS A 762 25.47 26.68 16.35
N LYS A 763 26.26 25.60 16.28
CA LYS A 763 27.72 25.63 16.53
C LYS A 763 28.56 25.57 15.25
N ASN A 764 28.06 24.95 14.19
CA ASN A 764 28.83 24.68 12.98
C ASN A 764 28.95 25.91 12.06
N SER A 765 30.17 26.28 11.67
CA SER A 765 30.44 27.44 10.79
C SER A 765 29.85 27.30 9.40
N ARG A 766 29.87 26.09 8.83
CA ARG A 766 29.26 25.78 7.52
C ARG A 766 27.74 25.96 7.54
N VAL A 767 27.08 25.60 8.64
CA VAL A 767 25.65 25.85 8.82
C VAL A 767 25.38 27.36 8.93
N LYS A 768 26.22 28.10 9.62
CA LYS A 768 26.13 29.57 9.72
C LYS A 768 26.26 30.23 8.34
N ASP A 769 27.18 29.77 7.50
CA ASP A 769 27.31 30.24 6.13
C ASP A 769 26.04 29.99 5.30
N LEU A 770 25.46 28.79 5.42
CA LEU A 770 24.18 28.45 4.75
C LEU A 770 23.03 29.32 5.26
N TYR A 771 22.90 29.50 6.57
CA TYR A 771 21.88 30.36 7.17
C TYR A 771 21.97 31.79 6.62
N ASN A 772 23.17 32.36 6.57
CA ASN A 772 23.39 33.69 6.01
C ASN A 772 23.14 33.76 4.49
N PHE A 773 23.52 32.72 3.74
CA PHE A 773 23.27 32.64 2.31
C PHE A 773 21.77 32.61 1.98
N LEU A 774 20.99 31.87 2.76
CA LEU A 774 19.55 31.73 2.57
C LEU A 774 18.76 33.01 2.91
N ASN A 775 19.35 33.95 3.66
CA ASN A 775 18.74 35.26 3.91
C ASN A 775 18.64 36.06 2.61
N GLY A 776 17.41 36.26 2.09
CA GLY A 776 17.14 36.86 0.78
C GLY A 776 16.80 35.84 -0.33
N THR A 777 16.66 34.55 0.02
CA THR A 777 16.12 33.51 -0.86
C THR A 777 14.64 33.27 -0.60
N SER A 778 13.96 32.57 -1.52
CA SER A 778 12.53 32.25 -1.39
C SER A 778 12.34 30.93 -0.63
N VAL A 779 11.42 30.93 0.34
CA VAL A 779 10.98 29.78 1.15
C VAL A 779 12.15 28.98 1.78
N PRO A 780 13.12 29.65 2.44
CA PRO A 780 14.33 29.00 2.95
C PRO A 780 14.04 27.97 4.06
N ASP A 781 12.91 28.09 4.73
CA ASP A 781 12.40 27.16 5.75
C ASP A 781 12.10 25.77 5.18
N GLU A 782 11.76 25.64 3.89
CA GLU A 782 11.58 24.35 3.20
C GLU A 782 12.88 23.79 2.59
N HIS A 783 14.04 24.40 2.90
CA HIS A 783 15.33 24.00 2.34
C HIS A 783 16.41 23.79 3.40
N PHE A 784 16.46 24.66 4.40
CA PHE A 784 17.56 24.74 5.36
C PHE A 784 17.85 23.40 6.04
N TYR A 785 16.84 22.79 6.69
CA TYR A 785 17.00 21.52 7.39
C TYR A 785 17.29 20.36 6.44
N SER A 786 16.60 20.32 5.29
CA SER A 786 16.77 19.26 4.29
C SER A 786 18.17 19.26 3.68
N ILE A 787 18.78 20.43 3.47
CA ILE A 787 20.16 20.53 2.97
C ILE A 787 21.14 20.03 4.04
N ILE A 788 21.00 20.52 5.28
CA ILE A 788 21.92 20.19 6.38
C ILE A 788 21.87 18.69 6.70
N ASN A 789 20.69 18.09 6.69
CA ASN A 789 20.52 16.66 6.99
C ASN A 789 21.16 15.71 5.96
N ARG A 790 21.70 16.22 4.86
CA ARG A 790 22.45 15.42 3.89
C ARG A 790 23.96 15.49 4.11
N TRP A 791 24.45 16.43 4.91
CA TRP A 791 25.87 16.49 5.23
C TRP A 791 26.24 15.35 6.19
N LYS A 792 27.30 14.60 5.86
CA LYS A 792 27.74 13.43 6.64
C LYS A 792 28.10 13.78 8.08
N GLU A 793 28.47 15.03 8.33
CA GLU A 793 28.85 15.53 9.64
C GLU A 793 27.63 15.88 10.52
N THR A 794 26.44 15.95 9.93
CA THR A 794 25.20 16.26 10.65
C THR A 794 24.75 15.05 11.48
N PRO A 795 24.48 15.21 12.79
CA PRO A 795 23.89 14.14 13.59
C PRO A 795 22.54 13.69 13.00
N GLY A 796 22.35 12.38 12.82
CA GLY A 796 21.12 11.82 12.23
C GLY A 796 20.95 12.09 10.73
N PHE A 797 22.05 12.32 10.00
CA PHE A 797 22.04 12.55 8.55
C PHE A 797 21.49 11.34 7.77
N TYR A 798 20.98 11.60 6.56
CA TYR A 798 20.53 10.57 5.64
C TYR A 798 21.60 10.26 4.58
N PRO A 799 21.93 8.96 4.34
CA PRO A 799 22.90 8.59 3.31
C PRO A 799 22.54 9.09 1.91
N TYR A 800 23.55 9.35 1.06
CA TYR A 800 23.39 9.95 -0.27
C TYR A 800 22.83 8.99 -1.33
N ASP A 801 23.00 7.69 -1.11
CA ASP A 801 22.79 6.57 -2.04
C ASP A 801 21.36 5.99 -2.01
N HIS A 802 20.49 6.47 -1.14
CA HIS A 802 19.11 5.99 -1.04
C HIS A 802 18.11 6.89 -1.79
N ASP A 803 17.18 6.25 -2.51
CA ASP A 803 16.01 6.90 -3.11
C ASP A 803 15.04 7.35 -2.01
N LEU A 804 15.12 8.64 -1.65
CA LEU A 804 14.34 9.22 -0.57
C LEU A 804 12.89 9.53 -0.94
N SER A 805 12.46 9.26 -2.18
CA SER A 805 11.03 9.25 -2.53
C SER A 805 10.23 8.22 -1.72
N GLN A 806 10.93 7.28 -1.06
CA GLN A 806 10.38 6.22 -0.22
C GLN A 806 10.44 6.50 1.29
N ILE A 807 10.98 7.64 1.76
CA ILE A 807 10.91 7.97 3.19
C ILE A 807 9.49 8.47 3.50
N THR A 808 8.78 7.72 4.36
CA THR A 808 7.51 8.16 4.93
C THR A 808 7.79 9.08 6.13
N PHE A 809 7.41 10.35 6.01
CA PHE A 809 7.63 11.37 7.01
C PHE A 809 6.51 11.36 8.06
N MET A 810 6.84 11.23 9.36
CA MET A 810 5.82 11.09 10.42
C MET A 810 5.50 12.40 11.15
N THR A 811 6.31 13.45 10.99
CA THR A 811 6.17 14.67 11.81
C THR A 811 4.82 15.36 11.62
N ARG A 812 4.31 15.41 10.38
CA ARG A 812 3.05 16.12 10.08
C ARG A 812 2.16 15.38 9.09
N TYR A 813 0.90 15.19 9.46
CA TYR A 813 -0.18 14.81 8.57
C TYR A 813 -0.78 16.05 7.89
N LYS A 814 -0.80 16.05 6.57
CA LYS A 814 -1.38 17.11 5.73
C LYS A 814 -2.08 16.47 4.54
N ILE A 815 -3.20 17.05 4.12
CA ILE A 815 -3.83 16.73 2.85
C ILE A 815 -3.69 17.94 1.93
N TRP A 816 -3.04 17.73 0.79
CA TRP A 816 -2.89 18.75 -0.24
C TRP A 816 -3.95 18.55 -1.33
N ASN A 817 -4.43 19.65 -1.92
CA ASN A 817 -5.47 19.61 -2.95
C ASN A 817 -4.99 19.08 -4.31
N ASP A 818 -3.68 18.97 -4.51
CA ASP A 818 -3.05 18.41 -5.72
C ASP A 818 -2.72 16.92 -5.58
N ARG A 819 -3.14 16.28 -4.48
CA ARG A 819 -2.88 14.87 -4.19
C ARG A 819 -4.17 14.03 -4.22
N PRO A 820 -4.09 12.71 -4.50
CA PRO A 820 -5.26 11.82 -4.54
C PRO A 820 -6.09 11.80 -3.24
N GLU A 821 -5.46 12.09 -2.11
CA GLU A 821 -6.06 12.16 -0.77
C GLU A 821 -7.03 13.35 -0.61
N VAL A 822 -7.16 14.22 -1.61
CA VAL A 822 -8.12 15.35 -1.63
C VAL A 822 -9.54 14.96 -1.23
N ARG A 823 -9.96 13.72 -1.55
CA ARG A 823 -11.30 13.18 -1.23
C ARG A 823 -11.53 12.93 0.25
N LEU A 824 -10.47 12.87 1.05
CA LEU A 824 -10.56 12.65 2.50
C LEU A 824 -10.74 13.97 3.26
N CYS A 825 -10.63 15.13 2.62
CA CYS A 825 -10.80 16.43 3.26
C CYS A 825 -12.24 16.91 3.20
N HIS A 826 -12.86 17.13 4.35
CA HIS A 826 -14.26 17.59 4.43
C HIS A 826 -14.40 19.09 4.77
N GLY A 827 -13.42 19.72 5.43
CA GLY A 827 -13.49 21.16 5.78
C GLY A 827 -13.00 22.12 4.69
N GLY A 828 -12.50 21.62 3.56
CA GLY A 828 -12.06 22.44 2.42
C GLY A 828 -10.59 22.88 2.50
N PHE A 829 -10.15 23.74 1.58
CA PHE A 829 -8.73 24.04 1.37
C PHE A 829 -8.41 25.53 1.49
N VAL A 830 -7.34 25.84 2.22
CA VAL A 830 -6.77 27.19 2.26
C VAL A 830 -5.32 27.12 1.81
N ARG A 831 -4.95 27.84 0.76
CA ARG A 831 -3.59 27.79 0.16
C ARG A 831 -3.13 26.36 -0.17
N GLY A 832 -4.05 25.53 -0.65
CA GLY A 832 -3.78 24.16 -1.08
C GLY A 832 -3.73 23.10 0.03
N ILE A 833 -3.82 23.48 1.31
CA ILE A 833 -3.82 22.54 2.45
C ILE A 833 -5.21 22.44 3.05
N CYS A 834 -5.66 21.22 3.32
CA CYS A 834 -6.93 20.92 3.98
C CYS A 834 -7.04 21.59 5.35
N VAL A 835 -8.18 22.23 5.60
CA VAL A 835 -8.64 22.61 6.93
C VAL A 835 -9.55 21.48 7.39
N PHE A 836 -9.13 20.71 8.39
CA PHE A 836 -9.89 19.55 8.83
C PHE A 836 -11.16 19.96 9.60
N ASN A 837 -12.22 19.16 9.49
CA ASN A 837 -13.46 19.29 10.27
C ASN A 837 -13.86 17.98 10.96
N TYR A 838 -14.99 17.98 11.69
CA TYR A 838 -15.36 16.83 12.53
C TYR A 838 -15.56 15.51 11.75
N GLN A 839 -15.81 15.57 10.43
CA GLN A 839 -15.95 14.38 9.58
C GLN A 839 -14.60 13.74 9.24
N ASP A 840 -13.51 14.44 9.49
CA ASP A 840 -12.14 13.98 9.29
C ASP A 840 -11.57 13.22 10.51
N LEU A 841 -12.29 13.21 11.64
CA LEU A 841 -11.83 12.65 12.92
C LEU A 841 -11.35 11.19 12.84
N TRP A 842 -12.02 10.36 12.05
CA TRP A 842 -11.71 8.93 11.96
C TRP A 842 -10.34 8.65 11.36
N HIS A 843 -9.93 9.41 10.33
CA HIS A 843 -8.61 9.24 9.71
C HIS A 843 -7.53 10.02 10.45
N LEU A 844 -7.88 11.12 11.14
CA LEU A 844 -6.97 11.80 12.06
C LEU A 844 -6.56 10.92 13.24
N ALA A 845 -7.52 10.26 13.88
CA ALA A 845 -7.27 9.41 15.05
C ALA A 845 -6.50 8.12 14.73
N THR A 846 -6.61 7.61 13.50
CA THR A 846 -5.92 6.39 13.04
C THR A 846 -4.61 6.67 12.31
N SER A 847 -4.31 7.94 12.00
CA SER A 847 -3.09 8.33 11.31
C SER A 847 -1.84 8.04 12.15
N PRO A 848 -0.75 7.52 11.55
CA PRO A 848 0.51 7.23 12.26
C PRO A 848 1.34 8.49 12.58
N HIS A 849 0.96 9.66 12.05
CA HIS A 849 1.74 10.89 12.23
C HIS A 849 1.66 11.41 13.68
N PHE A 850 2.61 12.28 14.04
CA PHE A 850 2.71 12.87 15.37
C PHE A 850 1.72 14.03 15.57
N PHE A 851 1.58 14.86 14.55
CA PHE A 851 0.69 16.03 14.53
C PHE A 851 -0.01 16.13 13.17
N ALA A 852 -1.11 16.87 13.10
CA ALA A 852 -1.81 17.23 11.86
C ALA A 852 -1.79 18.75 11.62
N ASN A 853 -1.87 19.15 10.36
CA ASN A 853 -2.04 20.54 9.94
C ASN A 853 -3.04 20.62 8.76
N LYS A 854 -4.10 21.46 8.80
CA LYS A 854 -4.35 22.57 9.75
C LYS A 854 -5.76 22.62 10.31
N PHE A 855 -5.87 23.33 11.43
CA PHE A 855 -7.10 23.55 12.18
C PHE A 855 -7.28 25.04 12.45
N PHE A 856 -8.54 25.50 12.44
CA PHE A 856 -8.92 26.82 12.87
C PHE A 856 -10.17 26.69 13.74
N LEU A 857 -10.11 27.14 15.00
CA LEU A 857 -11.25 27.04 15.92
C LEU A 857 -12.48 27.82 15.43
N GLN A 858 -12.30 28.84 14.60
CA GLN A 858 -13.40 29.60 13.98
C GLN A 858 -14.12 28.82 12.87
N HIS A 859 -13.49 27.77 12.32
CA HIS A 859 -14.06 26.95 11.26
C HIS A 859 -14.73 25.70 11.84
N ASP A 860 -14.02 25.01 12.74
CA ASP A 860 -14.52 23.80 13.40
C ASP A 860 -13.90 23.66 14.80
N ARG A 861 -14.76 23.72 15.83
CA ARG A 861 -14.38 23.52 17.24
C ARG A 861 -14.48 22.06 17.69
N LEU A 862 -15.22 21.25 16.94
CA LEU A 862 -15.57 19.88 17.30
C LEU A 862 -14.37 18.94 17.14
N THR A 863 -13.59 19.09 16.07
CA THR A 863 -12.41 18.27 15.79
C THR A 863 -11.35 18.41 16.87
N PRO A 864 -10.93 19.64 17.25
CA PRO A 864 -9.93 19.80 18.30
C PRO A 864 -10.46 19.34 19.67
N TYR A 865 -11.74 19.61 19.97
CA TYR A 865 -12.40 19.14 21.20
C TYR A 865 -12.42 17.60 21.30
N CYS A 866 -12.88 16.91 20.26
CA CYS A 866 -12.95 15.45 20.25
C CYS A 866 -11.57 14.79 20.27
N MET A 867 -10.59 15.34 19.54
CA MET A 867 -9.22 14.84 19.60
C MET A 867 -8.58 15.04 20.97
N ALA A 868 -8.86 16.15 21.67
CA ALA A 868 -8.38 16.35 23.03
C ALA A 868 -8.94 15.31 24.00
N GLN A 869 -10.24 15.00 23.92
CA GLN A 869 -10.85 13.93 24.73
C GLN A 869 -10.22 12.56 24.42
N TYR A 870 -10.04 12.25 23.13
CA TYR A 870 -9.43 11.00 22.69
C TYR A 870 -8.01 10.83 23.25
N LEU A 871 -7.18 11.86 23.17
CA LEU A 871 -5.81 11.85 23.68
C LEU A 871 -5.75 11.79 25.21
N ASP A 872 -6.66 12.47 25.92
CA ASP A 872 -6.77 12.39 27.38
C ASP A 872 -7.06 10.94 27.83
N ILE A 873 -7.98 10.26 27.15
CA ILE A 873 -8.36 8.88 27.45
C ILE A 873 -7.21 7.91 27.13
N ARG A 874 -6.56 8.07 25.97
CA ARG A 874 -5.34 7.31 25.62
C ARG A 874 -4.25 7.47 26.66
N THR A 875 -3.98 8.70 27.09
CA THR A 875 -2.96 9.00 28.12
C THR A 875 -3.24 8.22 29.40
N ASN A 876 -4.49 8.26 29.88
CA ASN A 876 -4.90 7.58 31.11
C ASN A 876 -4.79 6.06 31.04
N MET A 877 -5.09 5.45 29.89
CA MET A 877 -5.01 4.00 29.74
C MET A 877 -3.57 3.49 29.68
N ILE A 878 -2.75 4.11 28.82
CA ILE A 878 -1.38 3.65 28.60
C ILE A 878 -0.59 3.76 29.90
N GLN A 879 -0.73 4.87 30.62
CA GLN A 879 -0.06 5.09 31.91
C GLN A 879 -0.75 4.34 33.08
N GLY A 880 -2.03 4.02 32.94
CA GLY A 880 -2.81 3.31 33.97
C GLY A 880 -2.54 1.81 34.00
N LYS A 881 -2.41 1.17 32.83
CA LYS A 881 -2.27 -0.29 32.70
C LYS A 881 -0.86 -0.76 32.27
N LYS A 882 0.08 0.16 31.95
CA LYS A 882 1.36 -0.17 31.30
C LYS A 882 1.16 -1.00 30.03
N ASP A 883 0.08 -0.73 29.31
CA ASP A 883 -0.26 -1.46 28.09
C ASP A 883 0.39 -0.77 26.89
N PHE A 884 1.59 -1.21 26.56
CA PHE A 884 2.38 -0.71 25.44
C PHE A 884 1.94 -1.28 24.09
N SER A 885 1.02 -2.26 24.08
CA SER A 885 0.53 -2.90 22.83
C SER A 885 -0.23 -1.93 21.92
N MET A 886 -0.74 -0.83 22.48
CA MET A 886 -1.42 0.24 21.73
C MET A 886 -0.48 1.11 20.87
N ILE A 887 0.85 0.95 21.03
CA ILE A 887 1.86 1.65 20.23
C ILE A 887 2.39 0.66 19.21
N GLU A 888 2.14 0.90 17.91
CA GLU A 888 2.66 0.09 16.80
C GLU A 888 4.18 0.30 16.62
N THR A 889 4.98 -0.07 17.62
CA THR A 889 6.43 0.18 17.63
C THR A 889 7.14 -0.47 16.44
N ASP A 890 6.62 -1.59 15.93
CA ASP A 890 7.20 -2.28 14.77
C ASP A 890 7.03 -1.48 13.48
N PHE A 891 5.93 -0.73 13.31
CA PHE A 891 5.77 0.19 12.19
C PHE A 891 6.87 1.25 12.21
N TYR A 892 7.06 1.95 13.34
CA TYR A 892 8.07 3.01 13.44
C TYR A 892 9.52 2.49 13.34
N LYS A 893 9.82 1.29 13.87
CA LYS A 893 11.14 0.65 13.71
C LYS A 893 11.49 0.33 12.25
N GLN A 894 10.49 0.17 11.40
CA GLN A 894 10.68 -0.19 10.00
C GLN A 894 10.83 1.03 9.09
N LEU A 895 10.60 2.24 9.59
CA LEU A 895 10.78 3.47 8.82
C LEU A 895 12.22 3.63 8.37
N ASN A 896 12.40 4.04 7.11
CA ASN A 896 13.70 4.15 6.46
C ASN A 896 14.64 5.11 7.22
N ASN A 897 14.15 6.27 7.65
CA ASN A 897 14.92 7.24 8.42
C ASN A 897 15.35 6.71 9.81
N VAL A 898 14.54 5.86 10.44
CA VAL A 898 14.89 5.21 11.71
C VAL A 898 15.97 4.14 11.50
N ARG A 899 15.89 3.40 10.40
CA ARG A 899 16.87 2.34 10.07
C ARG A 899 18.26 2.87 9.74
N PHE A 900 18.40 4.10 9.25
CA PHE A 900 19.73 4.69 9.00
C PHE A 900 20.57 4.88 10.27
N GLY A 901 19.95 4.87 11.45
CA GLY A 901 20.64 4.95 12.74
C GLY A 901 21.07 3.63 13.34
N LYS A 902 20.91 2.51 12.62
CA LYS A 902 21.37 1.18 12.98
C LYS A 902 22.44 0.75 12.00
#